data_AF-A0A2K2BE87-F1
#
_entry.id   AF-A0A2K2BE87-F1
#
_cell.length_a   1.000
_cell.length_b   1.000
_cell.length_c   1.000
_cell.angle_alpha   90.00
_cell.angle_beta   90.00
_cell.angle_gamma   90.00
#
_symmetry.space_group_name_H-M   'P 1'
#
loop_
_entity.id
_entity.type
_entity.pdbx_description
1 polymer ?
#
loop_
_entity_poly.entity_id
_entity_poly.type
_entity_poly.pdbx_seq_one_letter_code
_entity_poly.pdbx_strand_id
1 'polypeptide(L)'
;MDYKRDVTFPYSPSHHLFTLFSHNQKLQKKMLLYSSPSLNSFLFNSNSNSNFLSKNHKSLKSAPQTLRVVNNNDVDAFTEKSGYLFKLSSSEVDSLNDYDLKKIAAIYKRKPLILLRRLFQIGSTFGRWLAARYIDSITEKSDLMFKIRAAELRQILLELGPAYIKIAQAVSSRPDLIPPSYLDELSLLQDRIAPFSTEVALNTIEQELGLPIDMIFSEISPEPTAAASLGQVYQARLRSNGQVVAVKVQRPGVQAAISLDILILHFMAGVVKKAGRFNSDLQAVVDEWASSLFREMDYIKEAKNGLKFRKLYGGIEDVLVPYMYLENTTRKVLVMEWVEGKKLSEVKDLYLVEVGVYCSFNQLLEYGFYHADPHPGNLLRTYNGKLAYIDFGMMGEFNQEFRDGFIEACLHLVNRDFDALAKDFVTLGFLPPTSDKEGVTKALTGVFQNAVAKGVSNISFGDLLGNLGTTMYKLKFQIPSYFSLVIRSVAVLEGIAIGFDPNYKVLGSTYPWIARKVLTDSSPQLRSSLQALLYEKGVFRIDRLESLLSESLRARTEKALVKSQLEDNDSKVAVKQILSFTLTEKGAFVREILLQEIAKGLDAFGLATLDYLTSMANTSIPFAASSSSSMTEEDMMNLRTFRRLMLILSGFQKNGGSPVELKRTVPSKNQNMHSEEASLIFYQFPSAEEILPILSVIPELPPELQQQLLLLPADLAGRLISRVTARTIRRVFL
;
A
#
# COMPACT_ATOMS: atom_id res chain seq x y z
N MET A 1 47.72 -43.64 24.76
CA MET A 1 46.94 -42.60 25.46
C MET A 1 45.89 -42.09 24.49
N ASP A 2 44.68 -42.01 25.00
CA ASP A 2 43.46 -41.37 24.48
C ASP A 2 42.70 -41.99 23.29
N TYR A 3 41.84 -42.91 23.74
CA TYR A 3 40.56 -43.38 23.22
C TYR A 3 39.73 -42.35 22.41
N LYS A 4 39.37 -42.75 21.19
CA LYS A 4 38.12 -42.37 20.53
C LYS A 4 36.94 -42.89 21.36
N ARG A 5 35.99 -42.02 21.71
CA ARG A 5 34.63 -42.40 22.10
C ARG A 5 33.64 -41.72 21.17
N ASP A 6 32.95 -42.56 20.43
CA ASP A 6 31.63 -42.29 19.87
C ASP A 6 30.69 -41.83 20.99
N VAL A 7 30.01 -40.70 20.78
CA VAL A 7 28.82 -40.34 21.54
C VAL A 7 27.74 -39.91 20.55
N THR A 8 26.94 -40.91 20.19
CA THR A 8 25.58 -40.76 19.67
C THR A 8 24.71 -40.08 20.73
N PHE A 9 24.16 -38.90 20.41
CA PHE A 9 23.07 -38.29 21.19
C PHE A 9 21.73 -38.48 20.46
N PRO A 10 20.65 -38.82 21.19
CA PRO A 10 19.40 -39.26 20.61
C PRO A 10 18.60 -38.07 20.08
N TYR A 11 18.15 -38.19 18.83
CA TYR A 11 17.02 -37.43 18.30
C TYR A 11 15.77 -37.77 19.12
N SER A 12 15.08 -36.75 19.63
CA SER A 12 13.71 -36.85 20.13
C SER A 12 12.81 -35.91 19.32
N PRO A 13 11.57 -36.33 18.98
CA PRO A 13 10.94 -35.97 17.73
C PRO A 13 9.89 -34.86 17.89
N SER A 14 10.03 -33.79 17.11
CA SER A 14 8.94 -32.83 16.83
C SER A 14 7.96 -33.42 15.80
N HIS A 15 7.34 -34.56 16.11
CA HIS A 15 6.47 -35.31 15.20
C HIS A 15 4.96 -34.99 15.31
N HIS A 16 4.53 -34.05 16.17
CA HIS A 16 3.10 -33.70 16.29
C HIS A 16 2.62 -32.51 15.44
N LEU A 17 3.51 -31.79 14.74
CA LEU A 17 3.15 -30.77 13.75
C LEU A 17 3.07 -31.31 12.31
N PHE A 18 3.61 -32.51 12.07
CA PHE A 18 3.71 -33.12 10.74
C PHE A 18 2.43 -33.88 10.32
N THR A 19 1.63 -34.36 11.27
CA THR A 19 0.39 -35.10 10.97
C THR A 19 -0.75 -34.16 10.54
N LEU A 20 -0.77 -32.91 11.00
CA LEU A 20 -1.82 -31.92 10.69
C LEU A 20 -1.68 -31.30 9.28
N PHE A 21 -0.46 -31.06 8.79
CA PHE A 21 -0.26 -30.54 7.43
C PHE A 21 -0.42 -31.62 6.34
N SER A 22 -0.08 -32.88 6.63
CA SER A 22 -0.33 -34.02 5.73
C SER A 22 -1.83 -34.36 5.62
N HIS A 23 -2.58 -34.24 6.72
CA HIS A 23 -4.03 -34.47 6.71
C HIS A 23 -4.79 -33.41 5.89
N ASN A 24 -4.33 -32.15 5.90
CA ASN A 24 -4.96 -31.06 5.15
C ASN A 24 -4.85 -31.22 3.62
N GLN A 25 -3.74 -31.76 3.11
CA GLN A 25 -3.62 -32.07 1.68
C GLN A 25 -4.49 -33.26 1.25
N LYS A 26 -4.68 -34.27 2.12
CA LYS A 26 -5.59 -35.40 1.84
C LYS A 26 -7.06 -34.99 1.87
N LEU A 27 -7.45 -34.04 2.72
CA LEU A 27 -8.82 -33.48 2.78
C LEU A 27 -9.15 -32.62 1.56
N GLN A 28 -8.22 -31.77 1.09
CA GLN A 28 -8.39 -31.01 -0.15
C GLN A 28 -8.51 -31.92 -1.39
N LYS A 29 -7.76 -33.02 -1.45
CA LYS A 29 -7.87 -34.00 -2.56
C LYS A 29 -9.15 -34.84 -2.51
N LYS A 30 -9.74 -35.06 -1.32
CA LYS A 30 -11.01 -35.79 -1.17
C LYS A 30 -12.24 -34.92 -1.46
N MET A 31 -12.16 -33.60 -1.25
CA MET A 31 -13.24 -32.67 -1.60
C MET A 31 -13.36 -32.38 -3.10
N LEU A 32 -12.29 -32.58 -3.88
CA LEU A 32 -12.31 -32.43 -5.35
C LEU A 32 -12.90 -33.63 -6.12
N LEU A 33 -13.23 -34.73 -5.44
CA LEU A 33 -13.75 -35.97 -6.06
C LEU A 33 -15.28 -36.14 -5.95
N TYR A 34 -15.99 -35.17 -5.36
CA TYR A 34 -17.46 -35.15 -5.36
C TYR A 34 -17.95 -33.83 -5.96
N SER A 35 -17.97 -33.77 -7.29
CA SER A 35 -18.72 -32.74 -8.01
C SER A 35 -19.52 -33.36 -9.16
N SER A 36 -20.81 -33.02 -9.17
CA SER A 36 -21.83 -33.18 -10.24
C SER A 36 -22.70 -34.46 -10.17
N PRO A 37 -24.00 -34.41 -10.58
CA PRO A 37 -24.55 -33.49 -11.59
C PRO A 37 -25.93 -32.83 -11.33
N SER A 38 -26.09 -31.69 -12.01
CA SER A 38 -27.27 -31.11 -12.68
C SER A 38 -28.70 -31.48 -12.23
N LEU A 39 -29.55 -30.46 -12.10
CA LEU A 39 -30.89 -30.44 -12.72
C LEU A 39 -31.44 -29.01 -12.81
N ASN A 40 -31.66 -28.55 -14.04
CA ASN A 40 -32.44 -27.37 -14.40
C ASN A 40 -33.93 -27.75 -14.52
N SER A 41 -34.80 -26.73 -14.47
CA SER A 41 -36.22 -26.65 -14.86
C SER A 41 -37.28 -27.14 -13.85
N PHE A 42 -38.14 -26.23 -13.37
CA PHE A 42 -39.51 -26.05 -13.85
C PHE A 42 -40.21 -24.87 -13.13
N LEU A 43 -41.09 -24.20 -13.87
CA LEU A 43 -41.86 -23.00 -13.53
C LEU A 43 -43.22 -23.30 -12.85
N PHE A 44 -43.77 -22.25 -12.21
CA PHE A 44 -45.19 -21.89 -12.04
C PHE A 44 -46.09 -22.52 -10.93
N ASN A 45 -46.64 -21.58 -10.13
CA ASN A 45 -48.05 -21.37 -9.71
C ASN A 45 -48.65 -21.86 -8.35
N SER A 46 -49.13 -20.85 -7.61
CA SER A 46 -50.43 -20.66 -6.93
C SER A 46 -51.00 -21.64 -5.87
N ASN A 47 -51.29 -21.06 -4.69
CA ASN A 47 -52.44 -21.24 -3.77
C ASN A 47 -53.08 -22.63 -3.56
N SER A 48 -53.10 -23.10 -2.29
CA SER A 48 -54.35 -23.32 -1.51
C SER A 48 -54.09 -23.95 -0.13
N ASN A 49 -54.91 -23.55 0.85
CA ASN A 49 -54.98 -24.06 2.23
C ASN A 49 -55.41 -25.53 2.33
N SER A 50 -54.88 -26.27 3.33
CA SER A 50 -55.69 -27.11 4.24
C SER A 50 -54.85 -27.71 5.39
N ASN A 51 -55.36 -27.55 6.61
CA ASN A 51 -54.92 -28.22 7.83
C ASN A 51 -55.12 -29.74 7.76
N PHE A 52 -54.16 -30.56 8.24
CA PHE A 52 -54.32 -31.46 9.40
C PHE A 52 -53.12 -32.41 9.59
N LEU A 53 -52.92 -32.78 10.87
CA LEU A 53 -52.17 -33.93 11.44
C LEU A 53 -50.70 -33.73 11.83
N SER A 54 -50.56 -33.67 13.16
CA SER A 54 -49.35 -33.79 13.97
C SER A 54 -48.58 -35.09 13.75
N LYS A 55 -47.25 -35.02 13.78
CA LYS A 55 -46.41 -35.96 14.55
C LYS A 55 -45.01 -35.37 14.78
N ASN A 56 -44.55 -35.57 16.01
CA ASN A 56 -43.33 -35.06 16.61
C ASN A 56 -42.06 -35.36 15.80
N HIS A 57 -41.30 -34.31 15.48
CA HIS A 57 -39.83 -34.35 15.44
C HIS A 57 -39.28 -32.96 15.80
N LYS A 58 -38.69 -32.85 17.00
CA LYS A 58 -37.92 -31.67 17.42
C LYS A 58 -36.65 -31.59 16.56
N SER A 59 -36.68 -30.74 15.53
CA SER A 59 -35.46 -30.26 14.88
C SER A 59 -35.13 -28.88 15.46
N LEU A 60 -33.90 -28.71 15.94
CA LEU A 60 -33.36 -27.40 16.30
C LEU A 60 -33.26 -26.57 15.00
N LYS A 61 -34.25 -25.70 14.77
CA LYS A 61 -34.09 -24.57 13.84
C LYS A 61 -33.51 -23.40 14.63
N SER A 62 -32.34 -22.93 14.20
CA SER A 62 -31.79 -21.63 14.58
C SER A 62 -32.80 -20.54 14.22
N ALA A 63 -33.40 -19.92 15.23
CA ALA A 63 -34.19 -18.72 15.04
C ALA A 63 -33.27 -17.59 14.52
N PRO A 64 -33.73 -16.77 13.56
CA PRO A 64 -33.01 -15.54 13.22
C PRO A 64 -32.99 -14.65 14.47
N GLN A 65 -31.80 -14.23 14.89
CA GLN A 65 -31.63 -13.25 15.96
C GLN A 65 -32.33 -11.95 15.54
N THR A 66 -33.55 -11.76 16.04
CA THR A 66 -34.22 -10.47 16.02
C THR A 66 -33.35 -9.49 16.81
N LEU A 67 -32.84 -8.48 16.12
CA LEU A 67 -32.22 -7.28 16.69
C LEU A 67 -33.07 -6.79 17.86
N ARG A 68 -32.59 -7.03 19.09
CA ARG A 68 -33.12 -6.35 20.27
C ARG A 68 -32.77 -4.88 20.11
N VAL A 69 -33.79 -4.03 20.06
CA VAL A 69 -33.66 -2.61 20.37
C VAL A 69 -33.04 -2.53 21.76
N VAL A 70 -31.80 -2.04 21.84
CA VAL A 70 -31.08 -1.82 23.09
C VAL A 70 -31.79 -0.66 23.80
N ASN A 71 -32.35 -0.93 24.99
CA ASN A 71 -32.90 0.11 25.84
C ASN A 71 -31.75 0.94 26.44
N ASN A 72 -31.97 2.24 26.61
CA ASN A 72 -31.01 3.26 27.07
C ASN A 72 -30.39 3.04 28.48
N ASN A 73 -30.76 1.95 29.17
CA ASN A 73 -30.35 1.65 30.54
C ASN A 73 -29.43 0.41 30.66
N ASP A 74 -29.16 -0.31 29.58
CA ASP A 74 -28.25 -1.46 29.64
C ASP A 74 -26.81 -0.97 29.62
N VAL A 75 -26.17 -0.99 30.80
CA VAL A 75 -24.75 -0.69 30.98
C VAL A 75 -23.91 -1.64 30.12
N ASP A 76 -23.00 -1.11 29.31
CA ASP A 76 -22.14 -1.94 28.47
C ASP A 76 -21.31 -2.92 29.33
N ALA A 77 -21.01 -4.10 28.76
CA ALA A 77 -20.36 -5.19 29.48
C ALA A 77 -19.03 -4.78 30.14
N PHE A 78 -18.27 -3.88 29.51
CA PHE A 78 -17.03 -3.38 30.08
C PHE A 78 -17.29 -2.48 31.30
N THR A 79 -18.21 -1.53 31.20
CA THR A 79 -18.60 -0.68 32.35
C THR A 79 -19.18 -1.52 33.48
N GLU A 80 -19.98 -2.55 33.19
CA GLU A 80 -20.55 -3.45 34.20
C GLU A 80 -19.46 -4.21 34.96
N LYS A 81 -18.50 -4.82 34.25
CA LYS A 81 -17.46 -5.65 34.87
C LYS A 81 -16.28 -4.87 35.42
N SER A 82 -15.95 -3.73 34.81
CA SER A 82 -14.70 -2.99 35.04
C SER A 82 -14.92 -1.55 35.54
N GLY A 83 -16.17 -1.11 35.76
CA GLY A 83 -16.49 0.25 36.18
C GLY A 83 -15.96 0.66 37.57
N TYR A 84 -15.52 -0.31 38.39
CA TYR A 84 -14.80 -0.03 39.64
C TYR A 84 -13.46 0.70 39.41
N LEU A 85 -12.82 0.50 38.26
CA LEU A 85 -11.58 1.18 37.89
C LEU A 85 -11.81 2.68 37.70
N PHE A 86 -12.99 3.06 37.22
CA PHE A 86 -13.35 4.46 36.94
C PHE A 86 -13.46 5.26 38.24
N LYS A 87 -14.12 4.68 39.24
CA LYS A 87 -14.37 5.34 40.53
C LYS A 87 -13.11 5.45 41.38
N LEU A 88 -12.15 4.53 41.22
CA LEU A 88 -11.05 4.36 42.17
C LEU A 88 -9.69 4.85 41.62
N SER A 89 -9.55 5.10 40.31
CA SER A 89 -8.25 5.44 39.73
C SER A 89 -8.23 6.49 38.62
N SER A 90 -9.37 7.01 38.17
CA SER A 90 -9.44 8.00 37.07
C SER A 90 -8.63 9.27 37.35
N SER A 91 -8.84 9.96 38.47
CA SER A 91 -8.21 11.27 38.72
C SER A 91 -6.67 11.27 38.72
N GLU A 92 -6.03 10.23 39.25
CA GLU A 92 -4.57 10.12 39.29
C GLU A 92 -4.00 9.63 37.96
N VAL A 93 -4.71 8.76 37.25
CA VAL A 93 -4.23 8.19 35.98
C VAL A 93 -4.47 9.13 34.81
N ASP A 94 -5.55 9.92 34.84
CA ASP A 94 -5.84 10.94 33.83
C ASP A 94 -4.75 12.02 33.77
N SER A 95 -3.97 12.19 34.84
CA SER A 95 -2.78 13.05 34.87
C SER A 95 -1.59 12.53 34.04
N LEU A 96 -1.62 11.25 33.63
CA LEU A 96 -0.60 10.69 32.75
C LEU A 96 -0.86 11.19 31.32
N ASN A 97 0.05 12.02 30.82
CA ASN A 97 -0.02 12.51 29.44
C ASN A 97 0.52 11.48 28.44
N ASP A 98 1.58 10.78 28.83
CA ASP A 98 2.26 9.80 27.99
C ASP A 98 2.48 8.48 28.75
N TYR A 99 2.78 7.43 27.99
CA TYR A 99 3.12 6.13 28.56
C TYR A 99 4.41 6.21 29.39
N ASP A 100 4.29 5.91 30.68
CA ASP A 100 5.43 5.78 31.60
C ASP A 100 5.13 4.64 32.58
N LEU A 101 5.76 3.49 32.34
CA LEU A 101 5.58 2.29 33.15
C LEU A 101 5.92 2.52 34.63
N LYS A 102 6.93 3.35 34.94
CA LYS A 102 7.35 3.61 36.32
C LYS A 102 6.28 4.40 37.07
N LYS A 103 5.67 5.40 36.43
CA LYS A 103 4.57 6.17 37.02
C LYS A 103 3.32 5.32 37.19
N ILE A 104 2.96 4.51 36.18
CA ILE A 104 1.84 3.57 36.26
C ILE A 104 2.04 2.61 37.44
N ALA A 105 3.23 1.99 37.54
CA ALA A 105 3.57 1.09 38.63
C ALA A 105 3.50 1.78 40.01
N ALA A 106 3.94 3.04 40.12
CA ALA A 106 3.87 3.80 41.37
C ALA A 106 2.42 4.05 41.84
N ILE A 107 1.50 4.32 40.91
CA ILE A 107 0.07 4.50 41.21
C ILE A 107 -0.52 3.18 41.74
N TYR A 108 -0.34 2.07 41.01
CA TYR A 108 -0.97 0.80 41.37
C TYR A 108 -0.28 0.09 42.55
N LYS A 109 0.98 0.41 42.85
CA LYS A 109 1.65 -0.03 44.09
C LYS A 109 0.92 0.48 45.34
N ARG A 110 0.28 1.66 45.26
CA ARG A 110 -0.54 2.22 46.35
C ARG A 110 -1.94 1.60 46.41
N LYS A 111 -2.36 0.85 45.39
CA LYS A 111 -3.71 0.26 45.26
C LYS A 111 -3.66 -1.26 44.99
N PRO A 112 -3.03 -2.06 45.87
CA PRO A 112 -2.81 -3.49 45.62
C PRO A 112 -4.10 -4.30 45.48
N LEU A 113 -5.18 -3.90 46.17
CA LEU A 113 -6.48 -4.58 46.06
C LEU A 113 -7.10 -4.46 44.66
N ILE A 114 -6.89 -3.33 43.98
CA ILE A 114 -7.39 -3.12 42.61
C ILE A 114 -6.63 -4.02 41.65
N LEU A 115 -5.29 -4.07 41.79
CA LEU A 115 -4.44 -4.95 41.00
C LEU A 115 -4.82 -6.43 41.19
N LEU A 116 -4.98 -6.87 42.44
CA LEU A 116 -5.38 -8.25 42.75
C LEU A 116 -6.76 -8.60 42.19
N ARG A 117 -7.74 -7.69 42.33
CA ARG A 117 -9.08 -7.88 41.75
C ARG A 117 -9.00 -8.00 40.23
N ARG A 118 -8.20 -7.16 39.56
CA ARG A 118 -8.04 -7.19 38.11
C ARG A 118 -7.32 -8.46 37.64
N LEU A 119 -6.25 -8.87 38.33
CA LEU A 119 -5.56 -10.14 38.09
C LEU A 119 -6.49 -11.34 38.25
N PHE A 120 -7.32 -11.35 39.30
CA PHE A 120 -8.31 -12.42 39.51
C PHE A 120 -9.38 -12.41 38.41
N GLN A 121 -9.86 -11.25 37.99
CA GLN A 121 -10.81 -11.12 36.88
C GLN A 121 -10.23 -11.69 35.59
N ILE A 122 -9.03 -11.26 35.19
CA ILE A 122 -8.34 -11.75 33.97
C ILE A 122 -8.05 -13.26 34.09
N GLY A 123 -7.51 -13.69 35.23
CA GLY A 123 -7.13 -15.08 35.46
C GLY A 123 -8.32 -16.04 35.47
N SER A 124 -9.45 -15.63 36.07
CA SER A 124 -10.66 -16.45 36.11
C SER A 124 -11.37 -16.54 34.77
N THR A 125 -11.45 -15.46 33.98
CA THR A 125 -12.07 -15.49 32.64
C THR A 125 -11.26 -16.33 31.65
N PHE A 126 -9.96 -16.07 31.52
CA PHE A 126 -9.10 -16.87 30.64
C PHE A 126 -8.91 -18.30 31.15
N GLY A 127 -8.78 -18.49 32.47
CA GLY A 127 -8.63 -19.81 33.07
C GLY A 127 -9.84 -20.71 32.81
N ARG A 128 -11.06 -20.17 32.93
CA ARG A 128 -12.30 -20.90 32.58
C ARG A 128 -12.33 -21.28 31.10
N TRP A 129 -11.97 -20.37 30.21
CA TRP A 129 -11.93 -20.63 28.77
C TRP A 129 -10.86 -21.67 28.40
N LEU A 130 -9.66 -21.59 28.97
CA LEU A 130 -8.58 -22.57 28.77
C LEU A 130 -8.97 -23.95 29.30
N ALA A 131 -9.58 -24.04 30.48
CA ALA A 131 -10.06 -25.30 31.03
C ALA A 131 -11.12 -25.93 30.12
N ALA A 132 -12.05 -25.14 29.61
CA ALA A 132 -13.06 -25.60 28.67
C ALA A 132 -12.43 -26.08 27.35
N ARG A 133 -11.43 -25.37 26.82
CA ARG A 133 -10.70 -25.77 25.62
C ARG A 133 -9.87 -27.05 25.82
N TYR A 134 -9.31 -27.24 27.01
CA TYR A 134 -8.60 -28.46 27.39
C TYR A 134 -9.54 -29.65 27.48
N ILE A 135 -10.72 -29.49 28.09
CA ILE A 135 -11.77 -30.51 28.11
C ILE A 135 -12.23 -30.88 26.69
N ASP A 136 -12.44 -29.89 25.81
CA ASP A 136 -12.79 -30.15 24.41
C ASP A 136 -11.70 -30.94 23.66
N SER A 137 -10.43 -30.71 24.01
CA SER A 137 -9.31 -31.44 23.44
C SER A 137 -9.26 -32.89 23.91
N ILE A 138 -9.57 -33.14 25.19
CA ILE A 138 -9.63 -34.50 25.75
C ILE A 138 -10.84 -35.27 25.20
N THR A 139 -11.94 -34.57 24.93
CA THR A 139 -13.19 -35.18 24.45
C THR A 139 -13.29 -35.29 22.93
N GLU A 140 -12.21 -35.02 22.20
CA GLU A 140 -12.13 -35.02 20.72
C GLU A 140 -13.20 -34.15 20.02
N LYS A 141 -13.77 -33.16 20.73
CA LYS A 141 -14.77 -32.22 20.21
C LYS A 141 -14.15 -30.88 19.78
N SER A 142 -12.82 -30.80 19.72
CA SER A 142 -12.08 -29.58 19.43
C SER A 142 -12.54 -28.87 18.16
N ASP A 143 -12.80 -29.63 17.11
CA ASP A 143 -13.09 -29.08 15.78
C ASP A 143 -14.55 -28.60 15.69
N LEU A 144 -15.47 -29.31 16.36
CA LEU A 144 -16.88 -28.92 16.46
C LEU A 144 -17.06 -27.67 17.33
N MET A 145 -16.35 -27.60 18.45
CA MET A 145 -16.46 -26.51 19.43
C MET A 145 -15.62 -25.28 19.04
N PHE A 146 -14.78 -25.38 18.02
CA PHE A 146 -13.83 -24.33 17.64
C PHE A 146 -14.50 -22.97 17.40
N LYS A 147 -15.61 -22.95 16.65
CA LYS A 147 -16.40 -21.73 16.40
C LYS A 147 -17.03 -21.16 17.68
N ILE A 148 -17.52 -22.03 18.56
CA ILE A 148 -18.11 -21.62 19.85
C ILE A 148 -17.03 -20.99 20.74
N ARG A 149 -15.84 -21.60 20.81
CA ARG A 149 -14.72 -21.06 21.60
C ARG A 149 -14.18 -19.75 21.04
N ALA A 150 -14.23 -19.55 19.73
CA ALA A 150 -13.90 -18.29 19.09
C ALA A 150 -14.88 -17.17 19.49
N ALA A 151 -16.19 -17.44 19.46
CA ALA A 151 -17.21 -16.50 19.92
C ALA A 151 -17.11 -16.21 21.45
N GLU A 152 -16.80 -17.22 22.27
CA GLU A 152 -16.54 -17.03 23.70
C GLU A 152 -15.31 -16.16 23.96
N LEU A 153 -14.22 -16.37 23.21
CA LEU A 153 -13.02 -15.55 23.32
C LEU A 153 -13.34 -14.09 22.98
N ARG A 154 -14.09 -13.84 21.89
CA ARG A 154 -14.57 -12.50 21.53
C ARG A 154 -15.33 -11.84 22.68
N GLN A 155 -16.24 -12.57 23.33
CA GLN A 155 -17.01 -12.07 24.47
C GLN A 155 -16.12 -11.73 25.68
N ILE A 156 -15.13 -12.58 25.98
CA ILE A 156 -14.15 -12.32 27.05
C ILE A 156 -13.37 -11.04 26.76
N LEU A 157 -12.93 -10.84 25.52
CA LEU A 157 -12.19 -9.65 25.13
C LEU A 157 -13.03 -8.37 25.26
N LEU A 158 -14.33 -8.43 24.91
CA LEU A 158 -15.30 -7.35 25.13
C LEU A 158 -15.46 -7.00 26.62
N GLU A 159 -15.61 -8.02 27.48
CA GLU A 159 -15.78 -7.85 28.93
C GLU A 159 -14.52 -7.30 29.61
N LEU A 160 -13.34 -7.74 29.17
CA LEU A 160 -12.06 -7.24 29.68
C LEU A 160 -11.81 -5.80 29.24
N GLY A 161 -12.20 -5.44 28.02
CA GLY A 161 -12.29 -4.06 27.59
C GLY A 161 -11.21 -3.60 26.61
N PRO A 162 -10.96 -2.27 26.52
CA PRO A 162 -10.30 -1.67 25.36
C PRO A 162 -8.88 -2.15 25.08
N ALA A 163 -8.07 -2.42 26.11
CA ALA A 163 -6.72 -2.98 25.94
C ALA A 163 -6.75 -4.31 25.16
N TYR A 164 -7.65 -5.22 25.56
CA TYR A 164 -7.77 -6.56 24.98
C TYR A 164 -8.42 -6.53 23.60
N ILE A 165 -9.39 -5.64 23.39
CA ILE A 165 -9.96 -5.38 22.06
C ILE A 165 -8.87 -4.89 21.11
N LYS A 166 -8.01 -3.96 21.54
CA LYS A 166 -6.89 -3.44 20.73
C LYS A 166 -5.83 -4.50 20.45
N ILE A 167 -5.53 -5.38 21.40
CA ILE A 167 -4.70 -6.56 21.14
C ILE A 167 -5.36 -7.43 20.08
N ALA A 168 -6.64 -7.75 20.23
CA ALA A 168 -7.36 -8.57 19.27
C ALA A 168 -7.38 -7.98 17.86
N GLN A 169 -7.56 -6.66 17.73
CA GLN A 169 -7.45 -5.93 16.46
C GLN A 169 -6.04 -6.01 15.87
N ALA A 170 -5.01 -5.89 16.71
CA ALA A 170 -3.62 -6.04 16.27
C ALA A 170 -3.31 -7.47 15.81
N VAL A 171 -3.81 -8.50 16.49
CA VAL A 171 -3.55 -9.90 16.10
C VAL A 171 -4.45 -10.35 14.95
N SER A 172 -5.71 -9.90 14.85
CA SER A 172 -6.60 -10.22 13.72
C SER A 172 -6.05 -9.71 12.39
N SER A 173 -5.25 -8.65 12.44
CA SER A 173 -4.54 -8.10 11.29
C SER A 173 -3.37 -8.95 10.78
N ARG A 174 -3.05 -10.04 11.49
CA ARG A 174 -1.95 -10.98 11.22
C ARG A 174 -2.50 -12.41 11.08
N PRO A 175 -2.99 -12.81 9.89
CA PRO A 175 -3.59 -14.12 9.66
C PRO A 175 -2.59 -15.28 9.83
N ASP A 176 -1.28 -15.00 9.87
CA ASP A 176 -0.22 -15.95 10.18
C ASP A 176 -0.21 -16.39 11.66
N LEU A 177 -0.80 -15.59 12.56
CA LEU A 177 -0.74 -15.82 14.01
C LEU A 177 -1.94 -16.58 14.58
N ILE A 178 -3.09 -16.55 13.90
CA ILE A 178 -4.35 -17.07 14.43
C ILE A 178 -5.08 -17.91 13.36
N PRO A 179 -5.71 -19.04 13.73
CA PRO A 179 -6.54 -19.81 12.81
C PRO A 179 -7.75 -19.02 12.24
N PRO A 180 -8.22 -19.33 11.02
CA PRO A 180 -9.28 -18.57 10.32
C PRO A 180 -10.55 -18.33 11.12
N SER A 181 -11.09 -19.34 11.82
CA SER A 181 -12.37 -19.15 12.53
C SER A 181 -12.28 -18.20 13.73
N TYR A 182 -11.09 -18.01 14.31
CA TYR A 182 -10.89 -16.97 15.31
C TYR A 182 -10.72 -15.61 14.63
N LEU A 183 -10.07 -15.54 13.47
CA LEU A 183 -9.95 -14.31 12.71
C LEU A 183 -11.32 -13.75 12.34
N ASP A 184 -12.24 -14.61 11.86
CA ASP A 184 -13.62 -14.23 11.55
C ASP A 184 -14.33 -13.62 12.78
N GLU A 185 -14.23 -14.26 13.94
CA GLU A 185 -14.86 -13.75 15.18
C GLU A 185 -14.20 -12.48 15.72
N LEU A 186 -12.87 -12.37 15.65
CA LEU A 186 -12.15 -11.18 16.08
C LEU A 186 -12.34 -10.00 15.12
N SER A 187 -12.63 -10.25 13.84
CA SER A 187 -12.98 -9.19 12.87
C SER A 187 -14.25 -8.44 13.30
N LEU A 188 -15.19 -9.11 13.96
CA LEU A 188 -16.41 -8.49 14.48
C LEU A 188 -16.13 -7.49 15.63
N LEU A 189 -14.94 -7.52 16.25
CA LEU A 189 -14.51 -6.50 17.23
C LEU A 189 -14.02 -5.20 16.56
N GLN A 190 -13.85 -5.20 15.24
CA GLN A 190 -13.56 -3.99 14.47
C GLN A 190 -14.85 -3.25 14.08
N ASP A 191 -16.02 -3.88 14.23
CA ASP A 191 -17.33 -3.29 14.01
C ASP A 191 -17.90 -2.56 15.24
N ARG A 192 -19.10 -1.96 15.10
CA ARG A 192 -19.75 -1.15 16.15
C ARG A 192 -19.92 -1.95 17.45
N ILE A 193 -19.33 -1.43 18.53
CA ILE A 193 -19.44 -1.99 19.89
C ILE A 193 -20.63 -1.33 20.61
N ALA A 194 -21.15 -1.94 21.68
CA ALA A 194 -22.18 -1.33 22.51
C ALA A 194 -21.76 0.05 23.06
N PRO A 195 -22.61 1.09 22.94
CA PRO A 195 -22.35 2.41 23.51
C PRO A 195 -22.41 2.37 25.04
N PHE A 196 -21.77 3.36 25.67
CA PHE A 196 -21.94 3.65 27.10
C PHE A 196 -23.00 4.74 27.30
N SER A 197 -23.43 4.93 28.54
CA SER A 197 -24.49 5.90 28.90
C SER A 197 -24.25 7.28 28.29
N THR A 198 -25.26 7.78 27.56
CA THR A 198 -25.24 9.12 26.96
C THR A 198 -25.09 10.22 28.01
N GLU A 199 -25.70 10.07 29.18
CA GLU A 199 -25.55 11.04 30.27
C GLU A 199 -24.09 11.21 30.69
N VAL A 200 -23.35 10.10 30.79
CA VAL A 200 -21.91 10.13 31.10
C VAL A 200 -21.11 10.78 29.97
N ALA A 201 -21.47 10.53 28.72
CA ALA A 201 -20.82 11.14 27.56
C ALA A 201 -21.02 12.67 27.52
N LEU A 202 -22.27 13.13 27.67
CA LEU A 202 -22.59 14.55 27.68
C LEU A 202 -21.91 15.28 28.85
N ASN A 203 -21.95 14.70 30.06
CA ASN A 203 -21.21 15.24 31.20
C ASN A 203 -19.70 15.32 30.95
N THR A 204 -19.13 14.35 30.25
CA THR A 204 -17.69 14.37 29.88
C THR A 204 -17.40 15.52 28.91
N ILE A 205 -18.29 15.77 27.94
CA ILE A 205 -18.14 16.90 27.01
C ILE A 205 -18.16 18.23 27.78
N GLU A 206 -19.12 18.43 28.68
CA GLU A 206 -19.22 19.68 29.45
C GLU A 206 -18.02 19.90 30.36
N GLN A 207 -17.53 18.84 31.01
CA GLN A 207 -16.35 18.91 31.88
C GLN A 207 -15.08 19.27 31.09
N GLU A 208 -14.89 18.67 29.92
CA GLU A 208 -13.69 18.86 29.10
C GLU A 208 -13.70 20.22 28.40
N LEU A 209 -14.85 20.67 27.89
CA LEU A 209 -14.99 21.95 27.20
C LEU A 209 -15.28 23.13 28.12
N GLY A 210 -15.60 22.87 29.40
CA GLY A 210 -15.82 23.89 30.43
C GLY A 210 -17.10 24.72 30.24
N LEU A 211 -18.00 24.28 29.36
CA LEU A 211 -19.24 24.97 29.02
C LEU A 211 -20.41 23.97 28.97
N PRO A 212 -21.63 24.40 29.33
CA PRO A 212 -22.83 23.59 29.12
C PRO A 212 -23.04 23.19 27.65
N ILE A 213 -23.60 22.01 27.39
CA ILE A 213 -23.84 21.48 26.03
C ILE A 213 -24.64 22.47 25.18
N ASP A 214 -25.66 23.10 25.76
CA ASP A 214 -26.55 24.03 25.08
C ASP A 214 -25.84 25.32 24.64
N MET A 215 -24.74 25.71 25.29
CA MET A 215 -23.90 26.84 24.86
C MET A 215 -22.96 26.46 23.71
N ILE A 216 -22.50 25.21 23.68
CA ILE A 216 -21.55 24.72 22.66
C ILE A 216 -22.29 24.35 21.36
N PHE A 217 -23.39 23.61 21.49
CA PHE A 217 -24.14 23.04 20.39
C PHE A 217 -25.58 23.57 20.37
N SER A 218 -26.07 23.91 19.19
CA SER A 218 -27.50 24.22 19.01
C SER A 218 -28.36 22.96 18.96
N GLU A 219 -27.78 21.86 18.47
CA GLU A 219 -28.42 20.55 18.33
C GLU A 219 -27.38 19.47 18.60
N ILE A 220 -27.75 18.39 19.30
CA ILE A 220 -26.93 17.18 19.47
C ILE A 220 -27.83 15.95 19.43
N SER A 221 -27.37 14.86 18.81
CA SER A 221 -28.14 13.63 18.71
C SER A 221 -28.41 13.03 20.10
N PRO A 222 -29.64 12.55 20.39
CA PRO A 222 -29.96 11.95 21.68
C PRO A 222 -29.26 10.61 21.90
N GLU A 223 -28.95 9.91 20.80
CA GLU A 223 -28.24 8.64 20.80
C GLU A 223 -26.90 8.78 20.05
N PRO A 224 -25.87 7.99 20.42
CA PRO A 224 -24.63 7.97 19.69
C PRO A 224 -24.84 7.38 18.29
N THR A 225 -24.29 8.05 17.27
CA THR A 225 -24.38 7.61 15.87
C THR A 225 -23.46 6.41 15.59
N ALA A 226 -22.36 6.32 16.32
CA ALA A 226 -21.42 5.20 16.27
C ALA A 226 -20.73 5.01 17.62
N ALA A 227 -20.31 3.77 17.91
CA ALA A 227 -19.52 3.45 19.09
C ALA A 227 -18.36 2.53 18.71
N ALA A 228 -17.19 2.84 19.25
CA ALA A 228 -15.92 2.17 19.01
C ALA A 228 -15.27 1.73 20.34
N SER A 229 -14.08 1.12 20.26
CA SER A 229 -13.42 0.55 21.45
C SER A 229 -13.02 1.61 22.48
N LEU A 230 -12.57 2.79 22.04
CA LEU A 230 -12.08 3.86 22.91
C LEU A 230 -13.12 4.96 23.21
N GLY A 231 -14.26 4.98 22.53
CA GLY A 231 -15.23 6.08 22.65
C GLY A 231 -16.46 5.91 21.79
N GLN A 232 -17.33 6.92 21.77
CA GLN A 232 -18.54 6.96 20.94
C GLN A 232 -18.72 8.33 20.31
N VAL A 233 -19.47 8.40 19.21
CA VAL A 233 -19.60 9.57 18.34
C VAL A 233 -21.04 10.05 18.32
N TYR A 234 -21.24 11.36 18.51
CA TYR A 234 -22.50 12.06 18.36
C TYR A 234 -22.47 12.96 17.14
N GLN A 235 -23.62 13.16 16.51
CA GLN A 235 -23.79 14.23 15.53
C GLN A 235 -24.27 15.47 16.26
N ALA A 236 -23.64 16.61 16.04
CA ALA A 236 -24.02 17.87 16.65
C ALA A 236 -23.93 19.03 15.67
N ARG A 237 -24.51 20.18 16.03
CA ARG A 237 -24.39 21.44 15.29
C ARG A 237 -23.75 22.49 16.18
N LEU A 238 -22.60 23.02 15.76
CA LEU A 238 -21.89 24.08 16.51
C LEU A 238 -22.73 25.35 16.55
N ARG A 239 -22.90 25.92 17.75
CA ARG A 239 -23.65 27.18 17.92
C ARG A 239 -22.90 28.38 17.34
N SER A 240 -21.58 28.36 17.36
CA SER A 240 -20.73 29.48 16.93
C SER A 240 -20.86 29.81 15.44
N ASN A 241 -21.02 28.79 14.58
CA ASN A 241 -21.00 28.95 13.12
C ASN A 241 -22.05 28.12 12.37
N GLY A 242 -22.87 27.33 13.08
CA GLY A 242 -23.94 26.52 12.49
C GLY A 242 -23.49 25.24 11.78
N GLN A 243 -22.19 24.91 11.78
CA GLN A 243 -21.64 23.75 11.09
C GLN A 243 -22.01 22.44 11.79
N VAL A 244 -22.30 21.41 10.99
CA VAL A 244 -22.58 20.06 11.49
C VAL A 244 -21.26 19.34 11.74
N VAL A 245 -21.12 18.74 12.92
CA VAL A 245 -19.89 18.12 13.41
C VAL A 245 -20.13 16.73 13.98
N ALA A 246 -19.12 15.88 13.87
CA ALA A 246 -18.98 14.66 14.64
C ALA A 246 -18.25 14.97 15.95
N VAL A 247 -18.86 14.61 17.09
CA VAL A 247 -18.31 14.78 18.44
C VAL A 247 -17.98 13.40 18.99
N LYS A 248 -16.70 13.02 18.97
CA LYS A 248 -16.20 11.74 19.49
C LYS A 248 -15.78 11.94 20.95
N VAL A 249 -16.39 11.19 21.84
CA VAL A 249 -16.17 11.24 23.29
C VAL A 249 -15.52 9.96 23.76
N GLN A 250 -14.43 10.10 24.51
CA GLN A 250 -13.69 8.97 25.05
C GLN A 250 -14.51 8.23 26.10
N ARG A 251 -14.39 6.89 26.12
CA ARG A 251 -15.06 6.01 27.08
C ARG A 251 -14.55 6.31 28.49
N PRO A 252 -15.44 6.47 29.49
CA PRO A 252 -15.05 6.84 30.85
C PRO A 252 -14.08 5.82 31.45
N GLY A 253 -13.01 6.32 32.09
CA GLY A 253 -12.00 5.53 32.79
C GLY A 253 -11.25 4.49 31.94
N VAL A 254 -11.28 4.63 30.62
CA VAL A 254 -10.51 3.80 29.68
C VAL A 254 -9.02 3.86 29.95
N GLN A 255 -8.50 5.05 30.28
CA GLN A 255 -7.08 5.26 30.55
C GLN A 255 -6.62 4.51 31.80
N ALA A 256 -7.44 4.49 32.86
CA ALA A 256 -7.18 3.72 34.06
C ALA A 256 -7.19 2.21 33.79
N ALA A 257 -8.15 1.71 33.02
CA ALA A 257 -8.18 0.30 32.66
C ALA A 257 -6.96 -0.12 31.83
N ILE A 258 -6.65 0.64 30.77
CA ILE A 258 -5.51 0.38 29.89
C ILE A 258 -4.19 0.43 30.66
N SER A 259 -4.00 1.42 31.54
CA SER A 259 -2.77 1.55 32.35
C SER A 259 -2.53 0.34 33.24
N LEU A 260 -3.57 -0.14 33.92
CA LEU A 260 -3.48 -1.33 34.77
C LEU A 260 -3.21 -2.60 33.95
N ASP A 261 -3.91 -2.75 32.83
CA ASP A 261 -3.74 -3.91 31.96
C ASP A 261 -2.34 -3.96 31.33
N ILE A 262 -1.77 -2.83 30.93
CA ILE A 262 -0.38 -2.74 30.45
C ILE A 262 0.60 -3.18 31.55
N LEU A 263 0.41 -2.73 32.79
CA LEU A 263 1.25 -3.14 33.92
C LEU A 263 1.23 -4.67 34.11
N ILE A 264 0.04 -5.28 34.01
CA ILE A 264 -0.14 -6.73 34.13
C ILE A 264 0.51 -7.45 32.94
N LEU A 265 0.27 -7.01 31.71
CA LEU A 265 0.84 -7.60 30.50
C LEU A 265 2.38 -7.52 30.49
N HIS A 266 2.94 -6.39 30.90
CA HIS A 266 4.39 -6.20 30.99
C HIS A 266 5.01 -7.13 32.05
N PHE A 267 4.35 -7.31 33.20
CA PHE A 267 4.80 -8.28 34.21
C PHE A 267 4.75 -9.72 33.67
N MET A 268 3.64 -10.10 33.02
CA MET A 268 3.47 -11.43 32.42
C MET A 268 4.51 -11.70 31.33
N ALA A 269 4.81 -10.71 30.49
CA ALA A 269 5.86 -10.80 29.47
C ALA A 269 7.24 -11.12 30.10
N GLY A 270 7.56 -10.49 31.24
CA GLY A 270 8.77 -10.79 32.00
C GLY A 270 8.80 -12.19 32.61
N VAL A 271 7.66 -12.71 33.08
CA VAL A 271 7.54 -14.09 33.59
C VAL A 271 7.74 -15.10 32.46
N VAL A 272 7.08 -14.90 31.31
CA VAL A 272 7.22 -15.79 30.14
C VAL A 272 8.66 -15.81 29.63
N LYS A 273 9.34 -14.65 29.59
CA LYS A 273 10.76 -14.55 29.22
C LYS A 273 11.67 -15.34 30.16
N LYS A 274 11.35 -15.41 31.46
CA LYS A 274 12.10 -16.22 32.44
C LYS A 274 11.77 -17.71 32.34
N ALA A 275 10.53 -18.05 32.02
CA ALA A 275 10.04 -19.43 31.97
C ALA A 275 10.34 -20.14 30.63
N GLY A 276 10.48 -19.41 29.52
CA GLY A 276 10.77 -19.95 28.19
C GLY A 276 12.11 -19.46 27.64
N ARG A 277 12.76 -20.26 26.79
CA ARG A 277 13.95 -19.86 26.00
C ARG A 277 13.57 -18.99 24.78
N PHE A 278 12.69 -18.01 24.95
CA PHE A 278 12.35 -17.07 23.88
C PHE A 278 13.41 -15.97 23.82
N ASN A 279 14.12 -15.86 22.68
CA ASN A 279 15.17 -14.86 22.46
C ASN A 279 14.63 -13.45 22.11
N SER A 280 13.31 -13.27 22.04
CA SER A 280 12.69 -11.98 21.70
C SER A 280 12.32 -11.20 22.96
N ASP A 281 12.58 -9.90 22.98
CA ASP A 281 12.26 -9.05 24.12
C ASP A 281 10.76 -8.72 24.17
N LEU A 282 9.97 -9.67 24.67
CA LEU A 282 8.51 -9.55 24.74
C LEU A 282 8.06 -8.31 25.52
N GLN A 283 8.87 -7.84 26.48
CA GLN A 283 8.59 -6.61 27.23
C GLN A 283 8.70 -5.37 26.34
N ALA A 284 9.73 -5.29 25.48
CA ALA A 284 9.87 -4.20 24.52
C ALA A 284 8.70 -4.14 23.53
N VAL A 285 8.18 -5.30 23.10
CA VAL A 285 6.98 -5.37 22.25
C VAL A 285 5.76 -4.81 22.97
N VAL A 286 5.58 -5.14 24.26
CA VAL A 286 4.50 -4.58 25.08
C VAL A 286 4.67 -3.07 25.25
N ASP A 287 5.89 -2.57 25.45
CA ASP A 287 6.17 -1.14 25.60
C ASP A 287 5.87 -0.35 24.31
N GLU A 288 6.25 -0.87 23.14
CA GLU A 288 5.95 -0.24 21.85
C GLU A 288 4.43 -0.17 21.61
N TRP A 289 3.74 -1.28 21.86
CA TRP A 289 2.28 -1.35 21.76
C TRP A 289 1.59 -0.40 22.75
N ALA A 290 2.02 -0.40 24.01
CA ALA A 290 1.50 0.48 25.06
C ALA A 290 1.68 1.96 24.70
N SER A 291 2.87 2.33 24.21
CA SER A 291 3.17 3.68 23.74
C SER A 291 2.22 4.08 22.60
N SER A 292 1.97 3.19 21.64
CA SER A 292 1.01 3.44 20.56
C SER A 292 -0.41 3.62 21.06
N LEU A 293 -0.86 2.80 22.00
CA LEU A 293 -2.21 2.88 22.55
C LEU A 293 -2.43 4.16 23.36
N PHE A 294 -1.42 4.63 24.10
CA PHE A 294 -1.46 5.92 24.79
C PHE A 294 -1.52 7.11 23.81
N ARG A 295 -0.84 7.03 22.66
CA ARG A 295 -0.98 8.04 21.60
C ARG A 295 -2.40 8.06 21.02
N GLU A 296 -3.02 6.90 20.85
CA GLU A 296 -4.39 6.78 20.32
C GLU A 296 -5.45 7.32 21.28
N MET A 297 -5.19 7.30 22.59
CA MET A 297 -6.07 7.90 23.60
C MET A 297 -6.02 9.44 23.65
N ASP A 298 -5.10 10.08 22.93
CA ASP A 298 -4.98 11.53 22.91
C ASP A 298 -5.61 12.12 21.64
N TYR A 299 -6.85 12.57 21.77
CA TYR A 299 -7.62 13.12 20.65
C TYR A 299 -7.05 14.43 20.09
N ILE A 300 -6.19 15.15 20.81
CA ILE A 300 -5.47 16.29 20.26
C ILE A 300 -4.44 15.81 19.23
N LYS A 301 -3.76 14.68 19.49
CA LYS A 301 -2.84 14.08 18.52
C LYS A 301 -3.61 13.59 17.29
N GLU A 302 -4.76 12.94 17.47
CA GLU A 302 -5.65 12.53 16.36
C GLU A 302 -6.10 13.73 15.50
N ALA A 303 -6.55 14.83 16.10
CA ALA A 303 -6.92 16.04 15.37
C ALA A 303 -5.76 16.65 14.59
N LYS A 304 -4.57 16.75 15.21
CA LYS A 304 -3.35 17.25 14.54
C LYS A 304 -2.94 16.35 13.37
N ASN A 305 -3.05 15.04 13.54
CA ASN A 305 -2.83 14.07 12.48
C ASN A 305 -3.79 14.28 11.31
N GLY A 306 -5.08 14.48 11.58
CA GLY A 306 -6.09 14.78 10.55
C GLY A 306 -5.80 16.08 9.80
N LEU A 307 -5.39 17.14 10.50
CA LEU A 307 -4.98 18.40 9.85
C LEU A 307 -3.75 18.23 8.97
N LYS A 308 -2.73 17.50 9.45
CA LYS A 308 -1.54 17.18 8.66
C LYS A 308 -1.92 16.36 7.43
N PHE A 309 -2.77 15.35 7.59
CA PHE A 309 -3.27 14.53 6.48
C PHE A 309 -4.04 15.37 5.46
N ARG A 310 -4.94 16.25 5.93
CA ARG A 310 -5.68 17.19 5.06
C ARG A 310 -4.75 18.10 4.28
N LYS A 311 -3.71 18.64 4.92
CA LYS A 311 -2.72 19.51 4.26
C LYS A 311 -1.94 18.78 3.16
N LEU A 312 -1.56 17.52 3.39
CA LEU A 312 -0.74 16.75 2.45
C LEU A 312 -1.57 16.12 1.32
N TYR A 313 -2.77 15.62 1.61
CA TYR A 313 -3.54 14.78 0.69
C TYR A 313 -4.92 15.34 0.34
N GLY A 314 -5.42 16.37 1.04
CA GLY A 314 -6.71 16.98 0.74
C GLY A 314 -6.79 17.71 -0.60
N GLY A 315 -5.64 17.92 -1.27
CA GLY A 315 -5.58 18.43 -2.64
C GLY A 315 -5.65 17.34 -3.72
N ILE A 316 -5.66 16.05 -3.34
CA ILE A 316 -5.86 14.95 -4.30
C ILE A 316 -7.32 14.97 -4.74
N GLU A 317 -7.55 14.89 -6.05
CA GLU A 317 -8.90 14.82 -6.63
C GLU A 317 -9.70 13.67 -6.02
N ASP A 318 -10.95 13.94 -5.69
CA ASP A 318 -11.89 13.00 -5.05
C ASP A 318 -11.47 12.45 -3.68
N VAL A 319 -10.42 12.98 -3.04
CA VAL A 319 -10.12 12.73 -1.63
C VAL A 319 -10.78 13.80 -0.76
N LEU A 320 -11.44 13.37 0.31
CA LEU A 320 -12.01 14.23 1.34
C LEU A 320 -11.42 13.88 2.70
N VAL A 321 -11.04 14.91 3.45
CA VAL A 321 -10.53 14.78 4.81
C VAL A 321 -11.30 15.81 5.64
N PRO A 322 -12.05 15.43 6.68
CA PRO A 322 -12.86 16.37 7.45
C PRO A 322 -12.00 17.45 8.09
N TYR A 323 -12.57 18.65 8.25
CA TYR A 323 -11.93 19.71 9.03
C TYR A 323 -11.93 19.34 10.53
N MET A 324 -10.83 19.63 11.23
CA MET A 324 -10.70 19.36 12.67
C MET A 324 -10.85 20.66 13.45
N TYR A 325 -11.82 20.74 14.36
CA TYR A 325 -12.07 21.92 15.18
C TYR A 325 -11.22 21.86 16.45
N LEU A 326 -9.95 22.29 16.34
CA LEU A 326 -8.99 22.24 17.45
C LEU A 326 -9.45 23.04 18.69
N GLU A 327 -10.17 24.14 18.48
CA GLU A 327 -10.70 24.97 19.58
C GLU A 327 -11.75 24.23 20.43
N ASN A 328 -12.43 23.24 19.84
CA ASN A 328 -13.42 22.41 20.50
C ASN A 328 -12.92 20.98 20.73
N THR A 329 -11.60 20.76 20.66
CA THR A 329 -10.98 19.44 20.85
C THR A 329 -10.09 19.43 22.09
N THR A 330 -10.27 18.43 22.95
CA THR A 330 -9.44 18.15 24.11
C THR A 330 -8.82 16.76 24.00
N ARG A 331 -8.16 16.28 25.06
CA ARG A 331 -7.61 14.90 25.08
C ARG A 331 -8.70 13.84 25.05
N LYS A 332 -9.90 14.14 25.55
CA LYS A 332 -11.02 13.17 25.67
C LYS A 332 -12.21 13.47 24.75
N VAL A 333 -12.25 14.65 24.11
CA VAL A 333 -13.31 15.04 23.17
C VAL A 333 -12.67 15.49 21.85
N LEU A 334 -13.04 14.87 20.75
CA LEU A 334 -12.64 15.25 19.39
C LEU A 334 -13.85 15.81 18.65
N VAL A 335 -13.70 17.01 18.08
CA VAL A 335 -14.74 17.63 17.24
C VAL A 335 -14.20 17.81 15.82
N MET A 336 -14.88 17.19 14.86
CA MET A 336 -14.53 17.24 13.44
C MET A 336 -15.75 17.45 12.55
N GLU A 337 -15.53 17.89 11.32
CA GLU A 337 -16.57 18.05 10.30
C GLU A 337 -17.36 16.75 10.12
N TRP A 338 -18.69 16.86 10.13
CA TRP A 338 -19.55 15.71 9.87
C TRP A 338 -19.50 15.35 8.39
N VAL A 339 -19.16 14.10 8.08
CA VAL A 339 -19.11 13.58 6.71
C VAL A 339 -20.21 12.56 6.50
N GLU A 340 -21.07 12.83 5.54
CA GLU A 340 -22.13 11.92 5.14
C GLU A 340 -21.69 11.01 3.99
N GLY A 341 -21.89 9.71 4.16
CA GLY A 341 -21.54 8.72 3.16
C GLY A 341 -21.91 7.30 3.55
N LYS A 342 -21.63 6.37 2.65
CA LYS A 342 -21.72 4.91 2.88
C LYS A 342 -20.32 4.34 3.00
N LYS A 343 -20.13 3.25 3.75
CA LYS A 343 -18.80 2.60 3.83
C LYS A 343 -18.35 2.17 2.44
N LEU A 344 -17.06 2.36 2.13
CA LEU A 344 -16.52 1.99 0.82
C LEU A 344 -16.72 0.50 0.52
N SER A 345 -16.60 -0.38 1.52
CA SER A 345 -16.85 -1.82 1.38
C SER A 345 -18.29 -2.19 1.03
N GLU A 346 -19.25 -1.29 1.24
CA GLU A 346 -20.67 -1.53 0.96
C GLU A 346 -21.09 -0.95 -0.40
N VAL A 347 -20.23 -0.17 -1.05
CA VAL A 347 -20.52 0.43 -2.36
C VAL A 347 -19.59 -0.11 -3.42
N LYS A 348 -20.16 -0.66 -4.50
CA LYS A 348 -19.42 -1.13 -5.67
C LYS A 348 -18.88 0.06 -6.48
N ASP A 349 -17.86 0.72 -5.97
CA ASP A 349 -17.22 1.87 -6.59
C ASP A 349 -15.70 1.63 -6.72
N LEU A 350 -15.32 0.92 -7.79
CA LEU A 350 -13.92 0.59 -8.07
C LEU A 350 -13.06 1.83 -8.26
N TYR A 351 -13.63 2.89 -8.84
CA TYR A 351 -12.92 4.16 -9.03
C TYR A 351 -12.45 4.74 -7.70
N LEU A 352 -13.31 4.77 -6.67
CA LEU A 352 -12.89 5.27 -5.37
C LEU A 352 -11.89 4.34 -4.66
N VAL A 353 -11.90 3.05 -4.96
CA VAL A 353 -10.85 2.15 -4.48
C VAL A 353 -9.52 2.50 -5.15
N GLU A 354 -9.50 2.80 -6.44
CA GLU A 354 -8.31 3.29 -7.14
C GLU A 354 -7.83 4.64 -6.59
N VAL A 355 -8.74 5.56 -6.25
CA VAL A 355 -8.41 6.82 -5.56
C VAL A 355 -7.76 6.53 -4.20
N GLY A 356 -8.27 5.56 -3.45
CA GLY A 356 -7.68 5.12 -2.17
C GLY A 356 -6.30 4.53 -2.34
N VAL A 357 -6.11 3.67 -3.34
CA VAL A 357 -4.80 3.10 -3.70
C VAL A 357 -3.84 4.21 -4.09
N TYR A 358 -4.26 5.14 -4.94
CA TYR A 358 -3.48 6.31 -5.34
C TYR A 358 -3.06 7.15 -4.12
N CYS A 359 -3.99 7.40 -3.19
CA CYS A 359 -3.70 8.13 -1.95
C CYS A 359 -2.66 7.38 -1.09
N SER A 360 -2.81 6.06 -0.92
CA SER A 360 -1.86 5.22 -0.16
C SER A 360 -0.46 5.23 -0.76
N PHE A 361 -0.32 5.24 -2.09
CA PHE A 361 1.00 5.36 -2.73
C PHE A 361 1.60 6.76 -2.57
N ASN A 362 0.80 7.83 -2.63
CA ASN A 362 1.30 9.18 -2.29
C ASN A 362 1.76 9.24 -0.84
N GLN A 363 1.07 8.56 0.08
CA GLN A 363 1.48 8.50 1.48
C GLN A 363 2.83 7.82 1.65
N LEU A 364 3.04 6.70 0.97
CA LEU A 364 4.28 5.94 1.02
C LEU A 364 5.44 6.69 0.37
N LEU A 365 5.22 7.29 -0.81
CA LEU A 365 6.30 7.68 -1.72
C LEU A 365 6.50 9.19 -1.84
N GLU A 366 5.47 10.02 -1.59
CA GLU A 366 5.57 11.48 -1.77
C GLU A 366 5.96 12.20 -0.48
N TYR A 367 5.26 11.92 0.63
CA TYR A 367 5.45 12.65 1.89
C TYR A 367 5.89 11.77 3.06
N GLY A 368 5.71 10.46 2.97
CA GLY A 368 6.07 9.52 4.03
C GLY A 368 5.13 9.54 5.23
N PHE A 369 4.08 10.36 5.25
CA PHE A 369 3.09 10.39 6.33
C PHE A 369 1.90 9.50 5.96
N TYR A 370 1.79 8.34 6.59
CA TYR A 370 0.86 7.30 6.15
C TYR A 370 -0.18 6.93 7.20
N HIS A 371 -1.34 6.51 6.69
CA HIS A 371 -2.44 5.96 7.46
C HIS A 371 -2.20 4.47 7.70
N ALA A 372 -1.95 4.10 8.95
CA ALA A 372 -1.54 2.74 9.32
C ALA A 372 -2.71 1.76 9.47
N ASP A 373 -3.95 2.25 9.58
CA ASP A 373 -5.13 1.41 9.73
C ASP A 373 -6.35 1.86 8.88
N PRO A 374 -6.27 1.85 7.54
CA PRO A 374 -7.39 2.22 6.69
C PRO A 374 -8.39 1.05 6.59
N HIS A 375 -8.85 0.56 7.73
CA HIS A 375 -9.91 -0.45 7.81
C HIS A 375 -11.15 0.05 7.04
N PRO A 376 -11.96 -0.85 6.42
CA PRO A 376 -13.09 -0.41 5.61
C PRO A 376 -14.12 0.47 6.34
N GLY A 377 -14.15 0.42 7.67
CA GLY A 377 -14.96 1.31 8.51
C GLY A 377 -14.53 2.78 8.50
N ASN A 378 -13.27 3.07 8.17
CA ASN A 378 -12.67 4.41 8.21
C ASN A 378 -12.67 5.10 6.82
N LEU A 379 -13.18 4.41 5.80
CA LEU A 379 -13.28 4.89 4.43
C LEU A 379 -14.75 4.99 4.02
N LEU A 380 -15.21 6.20 3.73
CA LEU A 380 -16.58 6.45 3.28
C LEU A 380 -16.59 6.93 1.83
N ARG A 381 -17.55 6.44 1.06
CA ARG A 381 -18.00 7.10 -0.17
C ARG A 381 -19.05 8.13 0.20
N THR A 382 -18.73 9.40 -0.01
CA THR A 382 -19.66 10.51 0.18
C THR A 382 -20.74 10.54 -0.91
N TYR A 383 -21.85 11.23 -0.66
CA TYR A 383 -22.91 11.38 -1.66
C TYR A 383 -22.47 12.16 -2.91
N ASN A 384 -21.50 13.06 -2.76
CA ASN A 384 -20.90 13.79 -3.88
C ASN A 384 -19.78 13.00 -4.61
N GLY A 385 -19.62 11.71 -4.33
CA GLY A 385 -18.71 10.83 -5.08
C GLY A 385 -17.23 10.99 -4.72
N LYS A 386 -16.91 11.36 -3.48
CA LYS A 386 -15.55 11.44 -2.96
C LYS A 386 -15.25 10.32 -1.97
N LEU A 387 -13.98 9.97 -1.84
CA LEU A 387 -13.45 9.09 -0.81
C LEU A 387 -13.07 9.89 0.42
N ALA A 388 -13.80 9.72 1.51
CA ALA A 388 -13.54 10.35 2.78
C ALA A 388 -12.78 9.45 3.76
N TYR A 389 -11.72 9.99 4.36
CA TYR A 389 -11.01 9.40 5.49
C TYR A 389 -11.51 10.03 6.78
N ILE A 390 -11.92 9.24 7.78
CA ILE A 390 -12.59 9.76 8.99
C ILE A 390 -11.92 9.38 10.32
N ASP A 391 -10.86 8.57 10.29
CA ASP A 391 -10.08 8.21 11.48
C ASP A 391 -8.61 8.58 11.23
N PHE A 392 -7.94 9.15 12.23
CA PHE A 392 -6.52 9.53 12.15
C PHE A 392 -5.78 9.13 13.43
N GLY A 393 -6.32 8.18 14.20
CA GLY A 393 -5.73 7.69 15.44
C GLY A 393 -4.44 6.90 15.21
N MET A 394 -4.31 6.25 14.05
CA MET A 394 -3.15 5.45 13.67
C MET A 394 -2.45 6.02 12.44
N MET A 395 -1.53 6.95 12.67
CA MET A 395 -0.65 7.52 11.65
C MET A 395 0.82 7.18 11.92
N GLY A 396 1.59 7.01 10.86
CA GLY A 396 3.04 6.79 10.93
C GLY A 396 3.81 7.66 9.95
N GLU A 397 5.14 7.68 10.12
CA GLU A 397 6.06 8.45 9.27
C GLU A 397 7.21 7.57 8.76
N PHE A 398 7.57 7.78 7.49
CA PHE A 398 8.77 7.25 6.85
C PHE A 398 9.82 8.32 6.74
N ASN A 399 11.08 7.96 7.02
CA ASN A 399 12.21 8.80 6.65
C ASN A 399 12.40 8.82 5.12
N GLN A 400 13.16 9.78 4.61
CA GLN A 400 13.38 9.91 3.17
C GLN A 400 14.14 8.72 2.58
N GLU A 401 15.18 8.25 3.26
CA GLU A 401 15.99 7.11 2.83
C GLU A 401 15.16 5.85 2.56
N PHE A 402 14.17 5.57 3.41
CA PHE A 402 13.28 4.42 3.21
C PHE A 402 12.40 4.58 1.96
N ARG A 403 11.89 5.80 1.72
CA ARG A 403 11.07 6.08 0.54
C ARG A 403 11.86 5.91 -0.75
N ASP A 404 13.07 6.47 -0.78
CA ASP A 404 13.97 6.35 -1.91
C ASP A 404 14.31 4.87 -2.16
N GLY A 405 14.70 4.12 -1.12
CA GLY A 405 15.01 2.69 -1.23
C GLY A 405 13.82 1.84 -1.69
N PHE A 406 12.58 2.19 -1.31
CA PHE A 406 11.39 1.48 -1.79
C PHE A 406 11.15 1.74 -3.28
N ILE A 407 11.31 2.99 -3.74
CA ILE A 407 11.16 3.31 -5.18
C ILE A 407 12.26 2.60 -5.98
N GLU A 408 13.49 2.55 -5.49
CA GLU A 408 14.59 1.80 -6.09
C GLU A 408 14.25 0.30 -6.20
N ALA A 409 13.72 -0.30 -5.12
CA ALA A 409 13.27 -1.69 -5.15
C ALA A 409 12.17 -1.92 -6.20
N CYS A 410 11.21 -1.01 -6.34
CA CYS A 410 10.20 -1.08 -7.41
C CYS A 410 10.84 -1.01 -8.80
N LEU A 411 11.83 -0.13 -9.00
CA LEU A 411 12.55 0.01 -10.26
C LEU A 411 13.35 -1.24 -10.62
N HIS A 412 14.13 -1.79 -9.69
CA HIS A 412 14.90 -3.01 -9.90
C HIS A 412 13.99 -4.22 -10.17
N LEU A 413 12.86 -4.31 -9.48
CA LEU A 413 11.85 -5.33 -9.74
C LEU A 413 11.31 -5.27 -11.17
N VAL A 414 10.91 -4.08 -11.63
CA VAL A 414 10.39 -3.86 -12.99
C VAL A 414 11.45 -4.16 -14.06
N ASN A 415 12.70 -3.77 -13.80
CA ASN A 415 13.82 -4.02 -14.71
C ASN A 415 14.31 -5.48 -14.70
N ARG A 416 13.74 -6.33 -13.82
CA ARG A 416 14.21 -7.71 -13.59
C ARG A 416 15.67 -7.77 -13.12
N ASP A 417 16.12 -6.72 -12.45
CA ASP A 417 17.45 -6.66 -11.83
C ASP A 417 17.36 -7.24 -10.41
N PHE A 418 17.35 -8.57 -10.33
CA PHE A 418 17.18 -9.26 -9.05
C PHE A 418 18.42 -9.15 -8.14
N ASP A 419 19.60 -8.89 -8.70
CA ASP A 419 20.83 -8.65 -7.94
C ASP A 419 20.79 -7.30 -7.23
N ALA A 420 20.33 -6.26 -7.90
CA ALA A 420 20.11 -4.96 -7.28
C ALA A 420 18.95 -5.01 -6.28
N LEU A 421 17.84 -5.68 -6.62
CA LEU A 421 16.70 -5.89 -5.72
C LEU A 421 17.09 -6.58 -4.40
N ALA A 422 17.99 -7.58 -4.47
CA ALA A 422 18.50 -8.26 -3.28
C ALA A 422 19.28 -7.31 -2.37
N LYS A 423 20.01 -6.34 -2.92
CA LYS A 423 20.72 -5.31 -2.14
C LYS A 423 19.72 -4.36 -1.50
N ASP A 424 18.69 -3.92 -2.23
CA ASP A 424 17.66 -3.03 -1.67
C ASP A 424 16.96 -3.67 -0.49
N PHE A 425 16.72 -4.98 -0.54
CA PHE A 425 16.08 -5.70 0.57
C PHE A 425 16.97 -5.73 1.83
N VAL A 426 18.29 -5.68 1.69
CA VAL A 426 19.19 -5.48 2.82
C VAL A 426 19.13 -4.03 3.30
N THR A 427 19.17 -3.05 2.39
CA THR A 427 19.08 -1.61 2.71
C THR A 427 17.78 -1.26 3.44
N LEU A 428 16.66 -1.84 3.01
CA LEU A 428 15.33 -1.66 3.60
C LEU A 428 15.14 -2.43 4.92
N GLY A 429 16.16 -3.16 5.37
CA GLY A 429 16.12 -3.93 6.62
C GLY A 429 15.28 -5.21 6.55
N PHE A 430 14.87 -5.63 5.35
CA PHE A 430 14.13 -6.87 5.15
C PHE A 430 14.99 -8.12 5.36
N LEU A 431 16.28 -7.99 5.05
CA LEU A 431 17.26 -9.05 5.18
C LEU A 431 18.43 -8.56 6.05
N PRO A 432 18.95 -9.39 6.96
CA PRO A 432 20.16 -9.03 7.69
C PRO A 432 21.35 -8.91 6.72
N PRO A 433 22.35 -8.04 7.02
CA PRO A 433 23.56 -7.90 6.19
C PRO A 433 24.38 -9.19 6.03
N THR A 434 24.15 -10.17 6.90
CA THR A 434 24.81 -11.48 6.92
C THR A 434 24.12 -12.53 6.05
N SER A 435 23.01 -12.19 5.37
CA SER A 435 22.31 -13.09 4.47
C SER A 435 23.16 -13.49 3.26
N ASP A 436 23.06 -14.76 2.86
CA ASP A 436 23.66 -15.26 1.63
C ASP A 436 23.04 -14.56 0.40
N LYS A 437 23.81 -13.67 -0.22
CA LYS A 437 23.36 -12.87 -1.36
C LYS A 437 22.92 -13.73 -2.53
N GLU A 438 23.63 -14.83 -2.81
CA GLU A 438 23.34 -15.68 -3.97
C GLU A 438 22.04 -16.48 -3.76
N GLY A 439 21.86 -17.04 -2.55
CA GLY A 439 20.62 -17.68 -2.14
C GLY A 439 19.42 -16.72 -2.14
N VAL A 440 19.60 -15.49 -1.68
CA VAL A 440 18.57 -14.44 -1.70
C VAL A 440 18.20 -14.08 -3.15
N THR A 441 19.16 -13.74 -4.00
CA THR A 441 18.91 -13.38 -5.40
C THR A 441 18.16 -14.50 -6.11
N LYS A 442 18.60 -15.76 -5.97
CA LYS A 442 17.94 -16.92 -6.60
C LYS A 442 16.50 -17.08 -6.14
N ALA A 443 16.25 -16.85 -4.85
CA ALA A 443 14.92 -16.96 -4.26
C ALA A 443 13.99 -15.81 -4.70
N LEU A 444 14.48 -14.57 -4.71
CA LEU A 444 13.74 -13.42 -5.24
C LEU A 444 13.47 -13.59 -6.74
N THR A 445 14.44 -14.07 -7.50
CA THR A 445 14.29 -14.39 -8.93
C THR A 445 13.18 -15.41 -9.11
N GLY A 446 13.14 -16.51 -8.35
CA GLY A 446 12.07 -17.51 -8.45
C GLY A 446 10.66 -16.97 -8.19
N VAL A 447 10.51 -16.04 -7.23
CA VAL A 447 9.22 -15.42 -6.89
C VAL A 447 8.82 -14.39 -7.94
N PHE A 448 9.73 -13.46 -8.25
CA PHE A 448 9.42 -12.27 -9.03
C PHE A 448 9.61 -12.47 -10.55
N GLN A 449 10.41 -13.43 -11.02
CA GLN A 449 10.52 -13.72 -12.46
C GLN A 449 9.21 -14.29 -13.01
N ASN A 450 8.56 -15.19 -12.27
CA ASN A 450 7.23 -15.68 -12.61
C ASN A 450 6.20 -14.56 -12.60
N ALA A 451 6.37 -13.60 -11.69
CA ALA A 451 5.52 -12.44 -11.61
C ALA A 451 5.69 -11.54 -12.86
N VAL A 452 6.90 -11.06 -13.13
CA VAL A 452 7.16 -10.17 -14.26
C VAL A 452 6.92 -10.88 -15.62
N ALA A 453 7.04 -12.21 -15.71
CA ALA A 453 6.72 -12.97 -16.91
C ALA A 453 5.21 -13.02 -17.22
N LYS A 454 4.35 -13.05 -16.19
CA LYS A 454 2.89 -12.97 -16.35
C LYS A 454 2.39 -11.53 -16.60
N GLY A 455 3.28 -10.54 -16.48
CA GLY A 455 2.96 -9.12 -16.43
C GLY A 455 2.67 -8.69 -15.00
N VAL A 456 3.41 -7.69 -14.49
CA VAL A 456 3.25 -7.16 -13.12
C VAL A 456 1.81 -6.70 -12.86
N SER A 457 1.11 -6.25 -13.91
CA SER A 457 -0.29 -5.86 -13.87
C SER A 457 -1.29 -6.99 -13.66
N ASN A 458 -0.89 -8.25 -13.84
CA ASN A 458 -1.79 -9.41 -13.78
C ASN A 458 -1.74 -10.15 -12.43
N ILE A 459 -1.03 -9.60 -11.44
CA ILE A 459 -0.72 -10.28 -10.18
C ILE A 459 -1.39 -9.56 -9.04
N SER A 460 -2.10 -10.32 -8.21
CA SER A 460 -2.63 -9.78 -6.96
C SER A 460 -1.48 -9.58 -5.99
N PHE A 461 -1.51 -8.46 -5.29
CA PHE A 461 -0.55 -8.15 -4.24
C PHE A 461 -0.56 -9.24 -3.15
N GLY A 462 -1.74 -9.79 -2.84
CA GLY A 462 -1.92 -10.95 -1.96
C GLY A 462 -1.14 -12.20 -2.38
N ASP A 463 -1.20 -12.62 -3.65
CA ASP A 463 -0.48 -13.82 -4.13
C ASP A 463 1.04 -13.60 -4.10
N LEU A 464 1.48 -12.38 -4.42
CA LEU A 464 2.88 -11.99 -4.36
C LEU A 464 3.41 -12.06 -2.92
N LEU A 465 2.65 -11.55 -1.96
CA LEU A 465 3.00 -11.61 -0.54
C LEU A 465 3.00 -13.06 -0.02
N GLY A 466 2.06 -13.90 -0.45
CA GLY A 466 2.01 -15.32 -0.11
C GLY A 466 3.23 -16.09 -0.63
N ASN A 467 3.58 -15.89 -1.89
CA ASN A 467 4.77 -16.49 -2.51
C ASN A 467 6.06 -16.00 -1.83
N LEU A 468 6.14 -14.71 -1.54
CA LEU A 468 7.24 -14.15 -0.77
C LEU A 468 7.29 -14.78 0.62
N GLY A 469 6.15 -14.97 1.30
CA GLY A 469 6.04 -15.61 2.62
C GLY A 469 6.66 -16.99 2.71
N THR A 470 6.45 -17.84 1.71
CA THR A 470 7.08 -19.18 1.67
C THR A 470 8.61 -19.10 1.55
N THR A 471 9.11 -18.08 0.85
CA THR A 471 10.53 -17.79 0.69
C THR A 471 11.12 -17.10 1.93
N MET A 472 10.35 -16.25 2.60
CA MET A 472 10.74 -15.50 3.80
C MET A 472 11.14 -16.43 4.95
N TYR A 473 10.48 -17.59 5.08
CA TYR A 473 10.81 -18.60 6.10
C TYR A 473 12.23 -19.16 5.93
N LYS A 474 12.71 -19.29 4.68
CA LYS A 474 14.06 -19.82 4.38
C LYS A 474 15.16 -18.78 4.57
N LEU A 475 14.86 -17.50 4.34
CA LEU A 475 15.85 -16.41 4.32
C LEU A 475 15.94 -15.60 5.61
N LYS A 476 15.25 -16.02 6.69
CA LYS A 476 15.16 -15.28 7.97
C LYS A 476 14.77 -13.81 7.76
N PHE A 477 13.80 -13.59 6.88
CA PHE A 477 13.29 -12.27 6.58
C PHE A 477 12.76 -11.60 7.85
N GLN A 478 13.07 -10.32 8.04
CA GLN A 478 12.50 -9.51 9.10
C GLN A 478 11.65 -8.45 8.44
N ILE A 479 10.35 -8.42 8.72
CA ILE A 479 9.50 -7.34 8.22
C ILE A 479 9.50 -6.26 9.29
N PRO A 480 10.07 -5.06 9.03
CA PRO A 480 9.95 -3.95 9.95
C PRO A 480 8.47 -3.63 10.21
N SER A 481 8.16 -3.22 11.44
CA SER A 481 6.77 -3.00 11.90
C SER A 481 6.01 -2.03 10.98
N TYR A 482 6.65 -0.96 10.53
CA TYR A 482 6.07 0.02 9.62
C TYR A 482 5.70 -0.54 8.23
N PHE A 483 6.42 -1.54 7.72
CA PHE A 483 6.15 -2.12 6.40
C PHE A 483 4.91 -3.02 6.44
N SER A 484 4.71 -3.70 7.57
CA SER A 484 3.51 -4.51 7.81
C SER A 484 2.22 -3.69 7.76
N LEU A 485 2.27 -2.43 8.23
CA LEU A 485 1.12 -1.52 8.25
C LEU A 485 0.76 -1.04 6.84
N VAL A 486 1.76 -0.73 6.01
CA VAL A 486 1.54 -0.32 4.61
C VAL A 486 1.04 -1.48 3.76
N ILE A 487 1.68 -2.65 3.87
CA ILE A 487 1.21 -3.88 3.21
C ILE A 487 -0.28 -4.10 3.53
N ARG A 488 -0.66 -3.95 4.80
CA ARG A 488 -2.05 -4.09 5.23
C ARG A 488 -2.96 -3.05 4.57
N SER A 489 -2.57 -1.78 4.58
CA SER A 489 -3.34 -0.70 3.94
C SER A 489 -3.66 -1.02 2.48
N VAL A 490 -2.64 -1.43 1.72
CA VAL A 490 -2.78 -1.80 0.30
C VAL A 490 -3.59 -3.08 0.12
N ALA A 491 -3.37 -4.08 0.97
CA ALA A 491 -4.08 -5.37 0.92
C ALA A 491 -5.57 -5.23 1.26
N VAL A 492 -5.95 -4.33 2.19
CA VAL A 492 -7.35 -4.04 2.51
C VAL A 492 -8.04 -3.42 1.30
N LEU A 493 -7.41 -2.44 0.64
CA LEU A 493 -7.95 -1.83 -0.57
C LEU A 493 -8.07 -2.85 -1.71
N GLU A 494 -7.07 -3.73 -1.89
CA GLU A 494 -7.15 -4.85 -2.85
C GLU A 494 -8.30 -5.79 -2.51
N GLY A 495 -8.46 -6.16 -1.25
CA GLY A 495 -9.53 -7.05 -0.80
C GLY A 495 -10.93 -6.48 -1.05
N ILE A 496 -11.12 -5.17 -0.82
CA ILE A 496 -12.36 -4.46 -1.17
C ILE A 496 -12.60 -4.53 -2.68
N ALA A 497 -11.58 -4.25 -3.49
CA ALA A 497 -11.70 -4.29 -4.94
C ALA A 497 -12.02 -5.69 -5.48
N ILE A 498 -11.33 -6.73 -4.98
CA ILE A 498 -11.57 -8.14 -5.37
C ILE A 498 -12.99 -8.59 -5.00
N GLY A 499 -13.54 -8.08 -3.89
CA GLY A 499 -14.93 -8.31 -3.52
C GLY A 499 -15.94 -7.80 -4.56
N PHE A 500 -15.53 -6.85 -5.42
CA PHE A 500 -16.36 -6.29 -6.48
C PHE A 500 -15.99 -6.78 -7.88
N ASP A 501 -14.70 -6.83 -8.20
CA ASP A 501 -14.13 -7.36 -9.43
C ASP A 501 -13.03 -8.40 -9.10
N PRO A 502 -13.32 -9.70 -9.27
CA PRO A 502 -12.35 -10.77 -9.02
C PRO A 502 -11.07 -10.67 -9.86
N ASN A 503 -11.10 -9.93 -10.97
CA ASN A 503 -9.95 -9.74 -11.85
C ASN A 503 -9.10 -8.52 -11.48
N TYR A 504 -9.51 -7.71 -10.50
CA TYR A 504 -8.78 -6.51 -10.11
C TYR A 504 -7.38 -6.83 -9.56
N LYS A 505 -6.40 -6.02 -9.95
CA LYS A 505 -4.97 -6.17 -9.58
C LYS A 505 -4.39 -4.81 -9.18
N VAL A 506 -4.10 -4.62 -7.89
CA VAL A 506 -3.58 -3.33 -7.37
C VAL A 506 -2.23 -2.96 -7.98
N LEU A 507 -1.37 -3.94 -8.26
CA LEU A 507 -0.07 -3.67 -8.87
C LEU A 507 -0.19 -3.13 -10.30
N GLY A 508 -1.25 -3.51 -11.04
CA GLY A 508 -1.52 -2.99 -12.37
C GLY A 508 -1.92 -1.52 -12.38
N SER A 509 -2.77 -1.10 -11.45
CA SER A 509 -3.23 0.29 -11.36
C SER A 509 -2.17 1.26 -10.81
N THR A 510 -1.17 0.75 -10.10
CA THR A 510 -0.12 1.54 -9.43
C THR A 510 1.13 1.75 -10.26
N TYR A 511 1.41 0.87 -11.24
CA TYR A 511 2.60 0.98 -12.08
C TYR A 511 2.69 2.30 -12.89
N PRO A 512 1.61 2.79 -13.53
CA PRO A 512 1.57 4.13 -14.13
C PRO A 512 2.00 5.26 -13.19
N TRP A 513 1.66 5.14 -11.90
CA TRP A 513 2.00 6.12 -10.88
C TRP A 513 3.50 6.12 -10.58
N ILE A 514 4.07 4.92 -10.38
CA ILE A 514 5.50 4.77 -10.13
C ILE A 514 6.30 5.33 -11.32
N ALA A 515 5.87 5.03 -12.55
CA ALA A 515 6.49 5.56 -13.76
C ALA A 515 6.47 7.10 -13.78
N ARG A 516 5.32 7.74 -13.47
CA ARG A 516 5.24 9.21 -13.35
C ARG A 516 6.17 9.74 -12.27
N LYS A 517 6.14 9.16 -11.08
CA LYS A 517 6.96 9.62 -9.95
C LYS A 517 8.43 9.62 -10.33
N VAL A 518 8.94 8.51 -10.86
CA VAL A 518 10.33 8.38 -11.30
C VAL A 518 10.71 9.41 -12.37
N LEU A 519 9.80 9.73 -13.31
CA LEU A 519 10.04 10.73 -14.35
C LEU A 519 10.02 12.17 -13.80
N THR A 520 9.23 12.43 -12.75
CA THR A 520 8.99 13.79 -12.21
C THR A 520 9.86 14.14 -11.00
N ASP A 521 10.41 13.15 -10.31
CA ASP A 521 11.14 13.37 -9.07
C ASP A 521 12.53 13.96 -9.34
N SER A 522 12.94 14.86 -8.46
CA SER A 522 14.23 15.55 -8.53
C SER A 522 15.28 15.00 -7.57
N SER A 523 14.96 13.97 -6.78
CA SER A 523 15.93 13.40 -5.85
C SER A 523 17.16 12.87 -6.60
N PRO A 524 18.39 13.16 -6.13
CA PRO A 524 19.61 12.69 -6.76
C PRO A 524 19.65 11.16 -6.94
N GLN A 525 19.13 10.43 -5.96
CA GLN A 525 19.01 8.98 -5.94
C GLN A 525 18.11 8.49 -7.07
N LEU A 526 16.89 9.01 -7.19
CA LEU A 526 15.96 8.61 -8.24
C LEU A 526 16.45 9.00 -9.64
N ARG A 527 17.11 10.15 -9.78
CA ARG A 527 17.76 10.53 -11.04
C ARG A 527 18.85 9.54 -11.42
N SER A 528 19.68 9.11 -10.46
CA SER A 528 20.72 8.11 -10.71
C SER A 528 20.14 6.75 -11.09
N SER A 529 19.04 6.33 -10.44
CA SER A 529 18.34 5.07 -10.71
C SER A 529 17.61 5.11 -12.06
N LEU A 530 16.97 6.23 -12.40
CA LEU A 530 16.42 6.46 -13.74
C LEU A 530 17.52 6.48 -14.79
N GLN A 531 18.67 7.09 -14.51
CA GLN A 531 19.81 7.07 -15.42
C GLN A 531 20.37 5.65 -15.61
N ALA A 532 20.53 4.87 -14.55
CA ALA A 532 20.92 3.46 -14.64
C ALA A 532 19.87 2.61 -15.40
N LEU A 533 18.59 2.98 -15.30
CA LEU A 533 17.52 2.33 -16.07
C LEU A 533 17.61 2.71 -17.55
N LEU A 534 17.87 3.97 -17.87
CA LEU A 534 17.92 4.44 -19.25
C LEU A 534 19.25 4.12 -19.94
N TYR A 535 20.31 3.81 -19.20
CA TYR A 535 21.64 3.52 -19.75
C TYR A 535 22.17 2.17 -19.28
N GLU A 536 22.54 1.31 -20.22
CA GLU A 536 23.23 0.05 -19.92
C GLU A 536 24.61 0.06 -20.59
N LYS A 537 25.68 -0.04 -19.81
CA LYS A 537 27.08 0.04 -20.30
C LYS A 537 27.34 1.30 -21.17
N GLY A 538 26.71 2.42 -20.83
CA GLY A 538 26.83 3.70 -21.56
C GLY A 538 25.91 3.82 -22.79
N VAL A 539 25.15 2.78 -23.13
CA VAL A 539 24.21 2.78 -24.26
C VAL A 539 22.81 3.19 -23.78
N PHE A 540 22.22 4.18 -24.44
CA PHE A 540 20.87 4.63 -24.16
C PHE A 540 19.81 3.63 -24.65
N ARG A 541 18.91 3.23 -23.75
CA ARG A 541 17.84 2.26 -23.98
C ARG A 541 16.51 2.98 -24.20
N ILE A 542 16.29 3.43 -25.43
CA ILE A 542 15.07 4.17 -25.80
C ILE A 542 13.77 3.42 -25.52
N ASP A 543 13.75 2.09 -25.71
CA ASP A 543 12.59 1.24 -25.45
C ASP A 543 12.10 1.34 -23.99
N ARG A 544 13.03 1.62 -23.06
CA ARG A 544 12.72 1.79 -21.64
C ARG A 544 12.10 3.15 -21.36
N LEU A 545 12.61 4.22 -21.99
CA LEU A 545 12.00 5.53 -21.87
C LEU A 545 10.59 5.52 -22.48
N GLU A 546 10.43 4.89 -23.64
CA GLU A 546 9.12 4.74 -24.31
C GLU A 546 8.13 4.01 -23.41
N SER A 547 8.52 2.86 -22.85
CA SER A 547 7.66 2.10 -21.94
C SER A 547 7.29 2.87 -20.66
N LEU A 548 8.22 3.62 -20.07
CA LEU A 548 7.91 4.45 -18.91
C LEU A 548 6.98 5.61 -19.27
N LEU A 549 7.19 6.26 -20.41
CA LEU A 549 6.33 7.32 -20.88
C LEU A 549 4.93 6.80 -21.19
N SER A 550 4.80 5.71 -21.96
CA SER A 550 3.48 5.12 -22.29
C SER A 550 2.67 4.76 -21.04
N GLU A 551 3.33 4.16 -20.06
CA GLU A 551 2.71 3.76 -18.79
C GLU A 551 2.37 4.98 -17.93
N SER A 552 3.22 6.00 -17.92
CA SER A 552 2.94 7.26 -17.22
C SER A 552 1.69 7.97 -17.75
N LEU A 553 1.41 7.85 -19.05
CA LEU A 553 0.26 8.45 -19.72
C LEU A 553 -1.02 7.63 -19.50
N ARG A 554 -0.91 6.31 -19.35
CA ARG A 554 -2.05 5.38 -19.17
C ARG A 554 -2.97 5.75 -18.01
N ALA A 555 -2.44 6.25 -16.89
CA ALA A 555 -3.32 6.65 -15.77
C ALA A 555 -4.11 7.94 -15.99
N ARG A 556 -3.78 8.73 -17.01
CA ARG A 556 -4.63 9.86 -17.43
C ARG A 556 -5.76 9.39 -18.34
N THR A 557 -5.52 8.38 -19.16
CA THR A 557 -6.48 7.89 -20.16
C THR A 557 -7.63 7.10 -19.55
N GLU A 558 -7.44 6.36 -18.45
CA GLU A 558 -8.58 5.72 -17.75
C GLU A 558 -9.57 6.76 -17.17
N LYS A 559 -9.09 7.95 -16.77
CA LYS A 559 -9.95 9.10 -16.41
C LYS A 559 -10.68 9.72 -17.60
N ALA A 560 -10.11 9.66 -18.80
CA ALA A 560 -10.69 10.25 -20.02
C ALA A 560 -11.65 9.29 -20.74
N LEU A 561 -11.39 7.98 -20.69
CA LEU A 561 -12.18 6.94 -21.37
C LEU A 561 -13.61 6.80 -20.84
N VAL A 562 -13.88 7.24 -19.61
CA VAL A 562 -15.26 7.33 -19.09
C VAL A 562 -15.99 8.57 -19.61
N LYS A 563 -15.29 9.55 -20.20
CA LYS A 563 -15.86 10.85 -20.61
C LYS A 563 -15.84 11.12 -22.13
N SER A 564 -15.12 10.36 -22.94
CA SER A 564 -15.11 10.55 -24.39
C SER A 564 -15.19 9.21 -25.14
N GLN A 565 -16.41 8.76 -25.42
CA GLN A 565 -16.62 8.01 -26.67
C GLN A 565 -16.63 9.04 -27.81
N LEU A 566 -15.89 8.71 -28.88
CA LEU A 566 -15.63 9.50 -30.10
C LEU A 566 -14.39 10.42 -29.99
N GLU A 567 -13.22 9.91 -30.38
CA GLU A 567 -12.48 10.37 -31.56
C GLU A 567 -11.13 9.64 -31.68
N ASP A 568 -10.84 9.21 -32.91
CA ASP A 568 -9.63 8.51 -33.33
C ASP A 568 -8.46 9.53 -33.42
N ASN A 569 -7.76 9.78 -32.30
CA ASN A 569 -6.60 10.71 -32.26
C ASN A 569 -5.63 10.48 -31.08
N ASP A 570 -5.48 9.23 -30.63
CA ASP A 570 -4.67 8.85 -29.46
C ASP A 570 -3.22 9.36 -29.53
N SER A 571 -2.63 9.41 -30.73
CA SER A 571 -1.23 9.75 -30.92
C SER A 571 -0.92 11.25 -30.79
N LYS A 572 -1.82 12.14 -31.21
CA LYS A 572 -1.63 13.59 -30.99
C LYS A 572 -1.76 13.96 -29.52
N VAL A 573 -2.67 13.30 -28.81
CA VAL A 573 -2.85 13.48 -27.36
C VAL A 573 -1.61 13.04 -26.59
N ALA A 574 -1.03 11.88 -26.93
CA ALA A 574 0.18 11.38 -26.30
C ALA A 574 1.38 12.31 -26.52
N VAL A 575 1.62 12.76 -27.76
CA VAL A 575 2.71 13.69 -28.10
C VAL A 575 2.56 15.02 -27.35
N LYS A 576 1.34 15.59 -27.31
CA LYS A 576 1.05 16.81 -26.55
C LYS A 576 1.34 16.63 -25.06
N GLN A 577 0.99 15.49 -24.48
CA GLN A 577 1.24 15.21 -23.08
C GLN A 577 2.73 15.07 -22.76
N ILE A 578 3.51 14.35 -23.59
CA ILE A 578 4.96 14.22 -23.42
C ILE A 578 5.65 15.57 -23.56
N LEU A 579 5.28 16.38 -24.56
CA LEU A 579 5.86 17.69 -24.79
C LEU A 579 5.52 18.65 -23.65
N SER A 580 4.25 18.69 -23.23
CA SER A 580 3.82 19.51 -22.09
C SER A 580 4.54 19.10 -20.79
N PHE A 581 4.78 17.81 -20.57
CA PHE A 581 5.50 17.31 -19.40
C PHE A 581 6.98 17.72 -19.41
N THR A 582 7.70 17.46 -20.51
CA THR A 582 9.15 17.76 -20.62
C THR A 582 9.46 19.26 -20.55
N LEU A 583 8.51 20.11 -20.91
CA LEU A 583 8.66 21.55 -20.79
C LEU A 583 8.55 22.02 -19.32
N THR A 584 7.72 21.39 -18.48
CA THR A 584 7.61 21.77 -17.05
C THR A 584 8.93 21.63 -16.26
N GLU A 585 9.05 22.34 -15.14
CA GLU A 585 10.21 22.20 -14.23
C GLU A 585 10.42 20.77 -13.73
N LYS A 586 9.34 20.04 -13.45
CA LYS A 586 9.39 18.64 -13.02
C LYS A 586 9.93 17.69 -14.10
N GLY A 587 9.77 18.05 -15.37
CA GLY A 587 10.28 17.29 -16.52
C GLY A 587 11.72 17.66 -16.94
N ALA A 588 12.38 18.57 -16.23
CA ALA A 588 13.68 19.11 -16.63
C ALA A 588 14.75 18.02 -16.81
N PHE A 589 14.80 17.03 -15.91
CA PHE A 589 15.75 15.93 -16.01
C PHE A 589 15.55 15.08 -17.27
N VAL A 590 14.29 14.73 -17.58
CA VAL A 590 13.94 13.98 -18.80
C VAL A 590 14.25 14.82 -20.04
N ARG A 591 13.97 16.12 -20.01
CA ARG A 591 14.33 17.07 -21.06
C ARG A 591 15.84 17.12 -21.31
N GLU A 592 16.67 17.16 -20.26
CA GLU A 592 18.12 17.16 -20.38
C GLU A 592 18.67 15.89 -21.03
N ILE A 593 18.11 14.72 -20.68
CA ILE A 593 18.44 13.44 -21.30
C ILE A 593 18.07 13.47 -22.78
N LEU A 594 16.85 13.89 -23.10
CA LEU A 594 16.37 13.98 -24.48
C LEU A 594 17.24 14.93 -25.32
N LEU A 595 17.57 16.11 -24.81
CA LEU A 595 18.43 17.07 -25.51
C LEU A 595 19.83 16.50 -25.75
N GLN A 596 20.37 15.74 -24.81
CA GLN A 596 21.67 15.08 -24.98
C GLN A 596 21.64 13.99 -26.06
N GLU A 597 20.60 13.16 -26.07
CA GLU A 597 20.45 12.09 -27.06
C GLU A 597 20.09 12.62 -28.46
N ILE A 598 19.31 13.70 -28.54
CA ILE A 598 19.05 14.41 -29.81
C ILE A 598 20.35 15.03 -30.35
N ALA A 599 21.17 15.65 -29.49
CA ALA A 599 22.46 16.20 -29.92
C ALA A 599 23.43 15.09 -30.42
N LYS A 600 23.49 13.95 -29.72
CA LYS A 600 24.21 12.74 -30.17
C LYS A 600 23.74 12.27 -31.55
N GLY A 601 22.42 12.24 -31.72
CA GLY A 601 21.73 11.84 -32.94
C GLY A 601 22.00 12.74 -34.14
N LEU A 602 21.82 14.05 -33.97
CA LEU A 602 22.06 15.06 -35.01
C LEU A 602 23.52 15.08 -35.47
N ASP A 603 24.44 14.89 -34.53
CA ASP A 603 25.86 14.81 -34.80
C ASP A 603 26.23 13.54 -35.61
N ALA A 604 25.67 12.38 -35.25
CA ALA A 604 25.79 11.15 -36.04
C ALA A 604 25.11 11.25 -37.42
N PHE A 605 23.97 11.92 -37.50
CA PHE A 605 23.28 12.19 -38.75
C PHE A 605 24.11 13.10 -39.66
N GLY A 606 24.72 14.15 -39.12
CA GLY A 606 25.68 15.00 -39.84
C GLY A 606 26.84 14.20 -40.42
N LEU A 607 27.42 13.27 -39.66
CA LEU A 607 28.46 12.36 -40.17
C LEU A 607 27.94 11.45 -41.29
N ALA A 608 26.76 10.85 -41.12
CA ALA A 608 26.14 10.02 -42.15
C ALA A 608 25.89 10.80 -43.45
N THR A 609 25.46 12.07 -43.36
CA THR A 609 25.28 12.93 -44.53
C THR A 609 26.60 13.26 -45.22
N LEU A 610 27.68 13.50 -44.46
CA LEU A 610 29.00 13.78 -45.01
C LEU A 610 29.60 12.52 -45.67
N ASP A 611 29.48 11.35 -45.05
CA ASP A 611 29.92 10.07 -45.62
C ASP A 611 29.11 9.73 -46.91
N TYR A 612 27.81 10.04 -46.93
CA TYR A 612 26.97 9.89 -48.14
C TYR A 612 27.38 10.84 -49.26
N LEU A 613 27.55 12.14 -48.98
CA LEU A 613 27.96 13.12 -49.98
C LEU A 613 29.37 12.86 -50.52
N THR A 614 30.29 12.41 -49.67
CA THR A 614 31.66 12.05 -50.09
C THR A 614 31.68 10.78 -50.92
N SER A 615 30.87 9.77 -50.61
CA SER A 615 30.73 8.57 -51.46
C SER A 615 30.07 8.87 -52.82
N MET A 616 29.11 9.79 -52.88
CA MET A 616 28.55 10.29 -54.15
C MET A 616 29.56 11.12 -54.96
N ALA A 617 30.39 11.94 -54.31
CA ALA A 617 31.44 12.69 -54.99
C ALA A 617 32.57 11.78 -55.51
N ASN A 618 32.88 10.70 -54.78
CA ASN A 618 33.92 9.73 -55.17
C ASN A 618 33.49 8.81 -56.32
N THR A 619 32.19 8.59 -56.53
CA THR A 619 31.68 7.82 -57.69
C THR A 619 31.77 8.59 -59.02
N SER A 620 32.02 9.91 -58.97
CA SER A 620 32.16 10.76 -60.15
C SER A 620 33.61 11.11 -60.52
N ILE A 621 34.61 10.63 -59.76
CA ILE A 621 36.04 10.91 -59.97
C ILE A 621 36.84 9.59 -60.13
N PRO A 622 37.47 9.31 -61.29
CA PRO A 622 38.06 7.99 -61.60
C PRO A 622 39.28 7.55 -60.78
N PHE A 623 39.76 8.35 -59.82
CA PHE A 623 40.98 8.08 -59.04
C PHE A 623 40.86 8.47 -57.55
N ALA A 624 39.65 8.65 -57.02
CA ALA A 624 39.48 8.97 -55.60
C ALA A 624 39.80 7.74 -54.73
N ALA A 625 40.63 7.92 -53.70
CA ALA A 625 40.92 6.89 -52.72
C ALA A 625 39.64 6.41 -52.03
N SER A 626 39.53 5.10 -51.75
CA SER A 626 38.43 4.52 -50.98
C SER A 626 38.36 5.19 -49.61
N SER A 627 37.41 6.11 -49.42
CA SER A 627 37.16 6.74 -48.13
C SER A 627 36.56 5.69 -47.19
N SER A 628 37.32 5.26 -46.18
CA SER A 628 36.80 4.49 -45.06
C SER A 628 35.67 5.27 -44.39
N SER A 629 34.53 4.62 -44.11
CA SER A 629 33.41 5.23 -43.38
C SER A 629 33.93 5.87 -42.10
N SER A 630 33.64 7.14 -41.87
CA SER A 630 34.09 7.87 -40.68
C SER A 630 33.22 7.59 -39.45
N MET A 631 32.12 6.85 -39.65
CA MET A 631 31.17 6.44 -38.61
C MET A 631 31.71 5.29 -37.76
N THR A 632 31.59 5.44 -36.44
CA THR A 632 31.83 4.37 -35.47
C THR A 632 30.55 3.59 -35.16
N GLU A 633 30.69 2.42 -34.55
CA GLU A 633 29.55 1.65 -33.99
C GLU A 633 28.69 2.49 -33.02
N GLU A 634 29.32 3.39 -32.26
CA GLU A 634 28.63 4.32 -31.36
C GLU A 634 27.77 5.32 -32.15
N ASP A 635 28.29 5.88 -33.25
CA ASP A 635 27.55 6.83 -34.10
C ASP A 635 26.35 6.13 -34.77
N MET A 636 26.50 4.87 -35.16
CA MET A 636 25.41 4.06 -35.70
C MET A 636 24.29 3.82 -34.68
N MET A 637 24.66 3.52 -33.44
CA MET A 637 23.72 3.37 -32.32
C MET A 637 22.98 4.69 -32.04
N ASN A 638 23.71 5.81 -32.00
CA ASN A 638 23.15 7.16 -31.82
C ASN A 638 22.17 7.53 -32.95
N LEU A 639 22.48 7.16 -34.20
CA LEU A 639 21.61 7.39 -35.34
C LEU A 639 20.29 6.59 -35.25
N ARG A 640 20.36 5.33 -34.84
CA ARG A 640 19.16 4.48 -34.62
C ARG A 640 18.29 5.02 -33.48
N THR A 641 18.92 5.42 -32.37
CA THR A 641 18.25 6.06 -31.24
C THR A 641 17.55 7.36 -31.67
N PHE A 642 18.25 8.21 -32.44
CA PHE A 642 17.71 9.46 -32.96
C PHE A 642 16.48 9.26 -33.82
N ARG A 643 16.51 8.29 -34.75
CA ARG A 643 15.36 7.94 -35.56
C ARG A 643 14.16 7.52 -34.71
N ARG A 644 14.37 6.66 -33.71
CA ARG A 644 13.30 6.24 -32.79
C ARG A 644 12.75 7.41 -31.96
N LEU A 645 13.61 8.33 -31.49
CA LEU A 645 13.14 9.56 -30.81
C LEU A 645 12.25 10.40 -31.72
N MET A 646 12.63 10.57 -32.99
CA MET A 646 11.83 11.32 -33.95
C MET A 646 10.49 10.63 -34.27
N LEU A 647 10.44 9.29 -34.27
CA LEU A 647 9.19 8.53 -34.42
C LEU A 647 8.25 8.68 -33.21
N ILE A 648 8.80 8.67 -31.99
CA ILE A 648 8.01 8.91 -30.77
C ILE A 648 7.46 10.33 -30.75
N LEU A 649 8.29 11.32 -31.12
CA LEU A 649 7.88 12.72 -31.15
C LEU A 649 6.86 13.01 -32.28
N SER A 650 6.91 12.31 -33.40
CA SER A 650 5.95 12.47 -34.51
C SER A 650 4.61 11.74 -34.28
N GLY A 651 4.49 10.92 -33.23
CA GLY A 651 3.22 10.29 -32.84
C GLY A 651 2.83 9.05 -33.65
N PHE A 652 3.73 8.44 -34.42
CA PHE A 652 3.42 7.21 -35.15
C PHE A 652 3.88 5.96 -34.36
N GLN A 653 2.97 5.38 -33.56
CA GLN A 653 3.14 4.00 -33.08
C GLN A 653 2.49 3.03 -34.08
N LYS A 654 3.29 2.16 -34.69
CA LYS A 654 2.78 1.09 -35.55
C LYS A 654 2.13 0.03 -34.65
N ASN A 655 0.81 -0.08 -34.71
CA ASN A 655 0.06 -1.16 -34.06
C ASN A 655 0.54 -2.53 -34.55
N GLY A 656 0.85 -3.42 -33.61
CA GLY A 656 0.81 -4.88 -33.78
C GLY A 656 1.63 -5.47 -34.92
N GLY A 657 2.94 -5.58 -34.74
CA GLY A 657 3.79 -6.44 -35.56
C GLY A 657 5.05 -6.77 -34.79
N SER A 658 5.22 -8.05 -34.45
CA SER A 658 6.44 -8.62 -33.86
C SER A 658 7.71 -7.98 -34.45
N PRO A 659 8.72 -7.64 -33.64
CA PRO A 659 10.00 -7.21 -34.19
C PRO A 659 10.49 -8.37 -35.04
N VAL A 660 10.69 -8.14 -36.33
CA VAL A 660 11.43 -9.07 -37.17
C VAL A 660 12.80 -9.18 -36.52
N GLU A 661 13.03 -10.28 -35.80
CA GLU A 661 14.35 -10.73 -35.41
C GLU A 661 15.16 -10.80 -36.71
N LEU A 662 15.98 -9.78 -36.95
CA LEU A 662 17.12 -9.94 -37.82
C LEU A 662 17.99 -10.98 -37.13
N LYS A 663 17.86 -12.24 -37.58
CA LYS A 663 18.74 -13.34 -37.22
C LYS A 663 20.17 -12.80 -37.20
N ARG A 664 20.81 -12.88 -36.03
CA ARG A 664 22.27 -12.84 -35.90
C ARG A 664 22.85 -14.04 -36.63
N THR A 665 22.93 -13.98 -37.95
CA THR A 665 24.01 -14.66 -38.69
C THR A 665 25.22 -13.75 -38.53
N VAL A 666 26.23 -14.22 -37.81
CA VAL A 666 27.56 -13.58 -37.77
C VAL A 666 28.17 -13.66 -39.18
N PRO A 667 28.55 -12.55 -39.81
CA PRO A 667 29.57 -12.59 -40.86
C PRO A 667 30.79 -11.76 -40.42
N SER A 668 31.94 -12.12 -40.97
CA SER A 668 33.23 -11.51 -40.68
C SER A 668 33.26 -9.99 -40.87
N LYS A 669 33.99 -9.30 -39.97
CA LYS A 669 34.42 -7.89 -40.05
C LYS A 669 34.58 -7.40 -41.49
N ASN A 670 33.71 -6.50 -41.95
CA ASN A 670 33.93 -5.69 -43.14
C ASN A 670 33.32 -4.30 -42.98
N GLN A 671 34.11 -3.26 -43.23
CA GLN A 671 33.78 -1.84 -43.04
C GLN A 671 32.66 -1.33 -43.99
N ASN A 672 32.30 -2.08 -45.04
CA ASN A 672 31.28 -1.68 -46.02
C ASN A 672 29.82 -1.77 -45.50
N MET A 673 29.54 -2.61 -44.49
CA MET A 673 28.16 -2.77 -43.97
C MET A 673 27.62 -1.50 -43.31
N HIS A 674 28.49 -0.67 -42.70
CA HIS A 674 28.03 0.52 -42.00
C HIS A 674 27.48 1.59 -42.95
N SER A 675 28.04 1.69 -44.16
CA SER A 675 27.57 2.64 -45.18
C SER A 675 26.21 2.25 -45.77
N GLU A 676 25.96 0.95 -45.96
CA GLU A 676 24.68 0.42 -46.46
C GLU A 676 23.56 0.52 -45.42
N GLU A 677 23.83 0.23 -44.14
CA GLU A 677 22.86 0.44 -43.08
C GLU A 677 22.56 1.93 -42.83
N ALA A 678 23.57 2.80 -42.85
CA ALA A 678 23.38 4.24 -42.67
C ALA A 678 22.53 4.84 -43.81
N SER A 679 22.74 4.40 -45.05
CA SER A 679 21.94 4.83 -46.20
C SER A 679 20.51 4.27 -46.15
N LEU A 680 20.30 3.02 -45.72
CA LEU A 680 18.95 2.50 -45.45
C LEU A 680 18.21 3.26 -44.34
N ILE A 681 18.91 3.69 -43.30
CA ILE A 681 18.34 4.53 -42.24
C ILE A 681 18.04 5.94 -42.78
N PHE A 682 18.89 6.49 -43.66
CA PHE A 682 18.72 7.79 -44.30
C PHE A 682 17.43 7.86 -45.14
N TYR A 683 17.16 6.85 -45.97
CA TYR A 683 15.94 6.77 -46.79
C TYR A 683 14.65 6.54 -46.00
N GLN A 684 14.76 6.13 -44.73
CA GLN A 684 13.62 5.85 -43.86
C GLN A 684 13.43 6.88 -42.74
N PHE A 685 14.06 8.06 -42.85
CA PHE A 685 13.74 9.18 -41.97
C PHE A 685 12.36 9.75 -42.31
N PRO A 686 11.63 10.25 -41.31
CA PRO A 686 10.33 10.88 -41.54
C PRO A 686 10.46 12.01 -42.55
N SER A 687 9.59 12.04 -43.55
CA SER A 687 9.49 13.18 -44.46
C SER A 687 9.12 14.46 -43.69
N ALA A 688 9.41 15.65 -44.23
CA ALA A 688 9.05 16.92 -43.58
C ALA A 688 7.54 17.04 -43.30
N GLU A 689 6.70 16.29 -44.03
CA GLU A 689 5.26 16.19 -43.82
C GLU A 689 4.88 15.39 -42.56
N GLU A 690 5.73 14.46 -42.10
CA GLU A 690 5.50 13.65 -40.88
C GLU A 690 5.82 14.42 -39.57
N ILE A 691 6.47 15.59 -39.66
CA ILE A 691 6.78 16.46 -38.51
C ILE A 691 5.65 17.48 -38.24
N LEU A 692 4.73 17.67 -39.19
CA LEU A 692 3.57 18.57 -39.09
C LEU A 692 2.71 18.39 -37.81
N PRO A 693 2.47 17.18 -37.27
CA PRO A 693 1.70 17.01 -36.04
C PRO A 693 2.33 17.73 -34.84
N ILE A 694 3.65 17.78 -34.71
CA ILE A 694 4.35 18.47 -33.61
C ILE A 694 4.09 19.98 -33.70
N LEU A 695 4.18 20.55 -34.91
CA LEU A 695 3.95 21.97 -35.14
C LEU A 695 2.49 22.37 -34.85
N SER A 696 1.54 21.46 -35.05
CA SER A 696 0.12 21.70 -34.75
C SER A 696 -0.22 21.76 -33.27
N VAL A 697 0.64 21.22 -32.40
CA VAL A 697 0.43 21.16 -30.94
C VAL A 697 0.97 22.41 -30.22
N ILE A 698 1.96 23.09 -30.79
CA ILE A 698 2.61 24.29 -30.23
C ILE A 698 1.63 25.42 -29.87
N PRO A 699 0.62 25.76 -30.71
CA PRO A 699 -0.34 26.82 -30.41
C PRO A 699 -1.26 26.47 -29.24
N GLU A 700 -1.41 25.18 -28.90
CA GLU A 700 -2.31 24.70 -27.84
C GLU A 700 -1.66 24.63 -26.46
N LEU A 701 -0.37 25.01 -26.35
CA LEU A 701 0.36 25.06 -25.09
C LEU A 701 0.13 26.39 -24.35
N PRO A 702 0.10 26.39 -23.01
CA PRO A 702 0.18 27.60 -22.19
C PRO A 702 1.34 28.51 -22.60
N PRO A 703 1.18 29.85 -22.52
CA PRO A 703 2.18 30.82 -22.99
C PRO A 703 3.55 30.68 -22.30
N GLU A 704 3.57 30.25 -21.03
CA GLU A 704 4.80 29.97 -20.28
C GLU A 704 5.61 28.80 -20.88
N LEU A 705 4.92 27.73 -21.31
CA LEU A 705 5.56 26.57 -21.93
C LEU A 705 6.02 26.88 -23.37
N GLN A 706 5.33 27.78 -24.08
CA GLN A 706 5.77 28.27 -25.38
C GLN A 706 7.10 29.04 -25.29
N GLN A 707 7.32 29.82 -24.22
CA GLN A 707 8.60 30.50 -23.99
C GLN A 707 9.75 29.52 -23.73
N GLN A 708 9.51 28.48 -22.93
CA GLN A 708 10.52 27.42 -22.74
C GLN A 708 10.83 26.65 -24.03
N LEU A 709 9.84 26.42 -24.88
CA LEU A 709 10.03 25.79 -26.18
C LEU A 709 10.97 26.63 -27.08
N LEU A 710 10.88 27.96 -27.02
CA LEU A 710 11.75 28.87 -27.78
C LEU A 710 13.23 28.83 -27.33
N LEU A 711 13.52 28.37 -26.12
CA LEU A 711 14.89 28.25 -25.61
C LEU A 711 15.58 26.92 -26.00
N LEU A 712 14.81 25.88 -26.31
CA LEU A 712 15.32 24.54 -26.66
C LEU A 712 16.34 24.56 -27.83
N PRO A 713 16.14 25.32 -28.92
CA PRO A 713 17.11 25.36 -30.03
C PRO A 713 18.48 25.89 -29.62
N ALA A 714 18.52 26.88 -28.71
CA ALA A 714 19.78 27.44 -28.21
C ALA A 714 20.55 26.44 -27.35
N ASP A 715 19.86 25.74 -26.44
CA ASP A 715 20.43 24.68 -25.61
C ASP A 715 20.96 23.50 -26.45
N LEU A 716 20.19 23.10 -27.47
CA LEU A 716 20.58 22.04 -28.38
C LEU A 716 21.81 22.42 -29.21
N ALA A 717 21.84 23.65 -29.73
CA ALA A 717 22.99 24.17 -30.48
C ALA A 717 24.26 24.17 -29.62
N GLY A 718 24.18 24.62 -28.37
CA GLY A 718 25.32 24.59 -27.43
C GLY A 718 25.88 23.18 -27.22
N ARG A 719 24.99 22.19 -27.02
CA ARG A 719 25.37 20.77 -26.84
C ARG A 719 25.98 20.17 -28.11
N LEU A 720 25.42 20.49 -29.28
CA LEU A 720 25.93 20.02 -30.56
C LEU A 720 27.31 20.61 -30.87
N ILE A 721 27.49 21.93 -30.67
CA ILE A 721 28.79 22.60 -30.84
C ILE A 721 29.84 21.99 -29.92
N SER A 722 29.51 21.77 -28.64
CA SER A 722 30.42 21.14 -27.67
C SER A 722 30.84 19.74 -28.10
N ARG A 723 29.93 18.97 -28.71
CA ARG A 723 30.20 17.60 -29.16
C ARG A 723 31.06 17.57 -30.42
N VAL A 724 30.71 18.40 -31.41
CA VAL A 724 31.49 18.54 -32.65
C VAL A 724 32.91 19.01 -32.32
N THR A 725 33.07 20.00 -31.44
CA THR A 725 34.40 20.46 -31.01
C THR A 725 35.18 19.37 -30.26
N ALA A 726 34.56 18.67 -29.31
CA ALA A 726 35.21 17.55 -28.61
C ALA A 726 35.67 16.44 -29.57
N ARG A 727 34.87 16.12 -30.60
CA ARG A 727 35.27 15.14 -31.62
C ARG A 727 36.40 15.67 -32.50
N THR A 728 36.34 16.92 -32.95
CA THR A 728 37.40 17.54 -33.76
C THR A 728 38.72 17.55 -33.01
N ILE A 729 38.72 17.92 -31.73
CA ILE A 729 39.89 17.84 -30.87
C ILE A 729 40.39 16.39 -30.78
N ARG A 730 39.50 15.43 -30.53
CA ARG A 730 39.85 14.01 -30.44
C ARG A 730 40.45 13.46 -31.75
N ARG A 731 40.01 13.92 -32.92
CA ARG A 731 40.54 13.54 -34.24
C ARG A 731 41.82 14.27 -34.64
N VAL A 732 42.13 15.40 -34.01
CA VAL A 732 43.36 16.17 -34.26
C VAL A 732 44.50 15.67 -33.36
N PHE A 733 44.18 15.13 -32.18
CA PHE A 733 45.17 14.65 -31.19
C PHE A 733 45.36 13.12 -31.14
N LEU A 734 44.50 12.33 -31.80
CA LEU A 734 44.72 10.91 -32.11
C LEU A 734 45.13 10.79 -33.58
#